data_AF-A0A538ESB6-F1
#
_entry.id   AF-A0A538ESB6-F1
#
_cell.length_a   1.000
_cell.length_b   1.000
_cell.length_c   1.000
_cell.angle_alpha   90.00
_cell.angle_beta   90.00
_cell.angle_gamma   90.00
#
_symmetry.space_group_name_H-M   'P 1'
#
loop_
_entity.id
_entity.type
_entity.pdbx_description
1 polymer ?
#
loop_
_entity_poly.entity_id
_entity_poly.type
_entity_poly.pdbx_seq_one_letter_code
_entity_poly.pdbx_strand_id
1 'polypeptide(L)'
;MHKPRTPAALFAALATVLAATAAMAGPAQAAPPAADPSCRLDPVHQDIKHVIYLQFDNVHFTRDNPNVPSDLEQMPHLLTFLTGNGTLDSNHHTPLIAHTGTDILTSITGVYGDRHGQPISNSYRYFNPDGTSGTGVSFAYWTDGVFDPATTTPSDPAPTMVGPDGKVAPAPWVSYTRAGCDFGAVATANTVLENTGPDVPKVFGPGSPEAQEAKTNAALAQTDFVGIGVHCARDSALCAKGTAKPDVLPDEPGGYAGFHGLFGAKYVDPVIAGGPAVSTVDGSAPITDPKGNPGFPGFDGMSAANSLGYVAQMQEAGIPVTYGYLSDAHDRHPSGGAYGPGEAGYVAALKSYDDAFGTFFTRLAKDGITKDNTLFVVTSDENDHFAGGPASPAGCDGIHVPCTYSTIGEVNANVAGLLATQQGVTTPFKVHADSAPNFYLNGNPARDATVTRDFEHATAALTATNPYTGQNKQIFSYFADPVEMKLLHMVTGDPHRTPTFTGFADPDYFVFAGAPNCASPCVTVQPGFAWNHGDFSPDINVTWLGMVGPGIKHLGVTNSVWSDHTDIRPTILSLVGLADSYRSDGRALSELIEENRLPVGLRGHRDTLSALGAAYKQLNASVGAFGTNTLVASTKGIDGPDARYAQTMSALTSLGQLRDLVAGQIAAQLDDATFHHGRINEPLARLEIALAEGLIVASAALAR
;
A
#
# COMPACT_ATOMS: atom_id res chain seq x y z
N MET A 1 -18.42 35.35 29.15
CA MET A 1 -17.89 34.45 30.19
C MET A 1 -18.74 33.19 30.22
N HIS A 2 -18.32 32.15 29.50
CA HIS A 2 -18.96 30.83 29.53
C HIS A 2 -17.91 29.81 29.94
N LYS A 3 -18.21 29.05 30.99
CA LYS A 3 -17.32 28.03 31.55
C LYS A 3 -17.10 26.91 30.52
N PRO A 4 -15.89 26.30 30.46
CA PRO A 4 -15.65 25.13 29.64
C PRO A 4 -16.46 23.95 30.21
N ARG A 5 -17.23 23.29 29.35
CA ARG A 5 -17.93 22.04 29.70
C ARG A 5 -16.90 20.91 29.74
N THR A 6 -16.88 20.19 30.85
CA THR A 6 -16.00 19.04 31.11
C THR A 6 -16.35 17.83 30.22
N PRO A 7 -15.36 16.98 29.85
CA PRO A 7 -15.52 15.83 28.95
C PRO A 7 -16.53 14.75 29.40
N ALA A 8 -16.93 14.75 30.68
CA ALA A 8 -17.96 13.84 31.20
C ALA A 8 -19.36 14.03 30.60
N ALA A 9 -19.67 15.20 30.03
CA ALA A 9 -20.99 15.48 29.44
C ALA A 9 -21.17 14.86 28.04
N LEU A 10 -20.08 14.53 27.33
CA LEU A 10 -20.16 13.84 26.04
C LEU A 10 -20.53 12.35 26.23
N PHE A 11 -20.04 11.73 27.29
CA PHE A 11 -20.33 10.32 27.63
C PHE A 11 -21.80 10.06 28.00
N ALA A 12 -22.50 11.04 28.56
CA ALA A 12 -23.92 10.90 28.90
C ALA A 12 -24.87 11.07 27.68
N ALA A 13 -24.43 11.76 26.63
CA ALA A 13 -25.20 11.91 25.39
C ALA A 13 -25.10 10.68 24.48
N LEU A 14 -24.00 9.92 24.53
CA LEU A 14 -23.85 8.67 23.78
C LEU A 14 -24.63 7.48 24.38
N ALA A 15 -24.96 7.52 25.68
CA ALA A 15 -25.68 6.42 26.34
C ALA A 15 -27.18 6.32 25.98
N THR A 16 -27.75 7.31 25.29
CA THR A 16 -29.19 7.34 24.92
C THR A 16 -29.47 6.93 23.47
N VAL A 17 -28.46 6.54 22.69
CA VAL A 17 -28.62 5.92 21.36
C VAL A 17 -28.52 4.38 21.42
N LEU A 18 -28.33 3.79 22.61
CA LEU A 18 -28.22 2.34 22.81
C LEU A 18 -29.56 1.56 22.85
N ALA A 19 -30.68 2.18 22.44
CA ALA A 19 -31.99 1.54 22.50
C ALA A 19 -32.89 1.84 21.28
N ALA A 20 -32.40 1.62 20.05
CA ALA A 20 -33.26 1.34 18.89
C ALA A 20 -32.46 0.96 17.63
N THR A 21 -31.82 -0.22 17.58
CA THR A 21 -31.58 -0.97 16.32
C THR A 21 -31.13 -2.40 16.65
N ALA A 22 -32.10 -3.25 17.00
CA ALA A 22 -31.92 -4.71 17.01
C ALA A 22 -32.84 -5.30 15.94
N ALA A 23 -32.38 -5.23 14.68
CA ALA A 23 -32.77 -6.06 13.53
C ALA A 23 -32.14 -5.46 12.26
N MET A 24 -30.81 -5.57 12.10
CA MET A 24 -30.19 -5.44 10.78
C MET A 24 -30.09 -6.84 10.20
N ALA A 25 -30.70 -7.01 9.03
CA ALA A 25 -30.80 -8.27 8.30
C ALA A 25 -29.41 -8.86 8.03
N GLY A 26 -29.33 -10.19 8.00
CA GLY A 26 -28.16 -10.89 7.46
C GLY A 26 -27.86 -10.47 6.02
N PRO A 27 -26.64 -10.70 5.53
CA PRO A 27 -26.21 -10.22 4.22
C PRO A 27 -27.21 -10.68 3.15
N ALA A 28 -27.83 -9.73 2.47
CA ALA A 28 -28.56 -10.03 1.26
C ALA A 28 -27.51 -10.48 0.23
N GLN A 29 -27.44 -11.79 -0.01
CA GLN A 29 -26.69 -12.33 -1.13
C GLN A 29 -27.28 -11.77 -2.42
N ALA A 30 -26.59 -10.80 -3.01
CA ALA A 30 -26.85 -10.39 -4.38
C ALA A 30 -26.70 -11.63 -5.27
N ALA A 31 -27.72 -11.90 -6.08
CA ALA A 31 -27.65 -12.98 -7.05
C ALA A 31 -26.49 -12.71 -8.03
N PRO A 32 -25.66 -13.71 -8.36
CA PRO A 32 -24.57 -13.51 -9.32
C PRO A 32 -25.16 -13.08 -10.67
N PRO A 33 -24.61 -12.02 -11.31
CA PRO A 33 -25.02 -11.66 -12.66
C PRO A 33 -24.77 -12.84 -13.60
N ALA A 34 -25.68 -13.05 -14.56
CA ALA A 34 -25.53 -14.08 -15.58
C ALA A 34 -24.26 -13.80 -16.41
N ALA A 35 -23.43 -14.84 -16.61
CA ALA A 35 -22.23 -14.76 -17.43
C ALA A 35 -22.61 -14.49 -18.89
N ASP A 36 -22.12 -13.39 -19.44
CA ASP A 36 -22.15 -13.05 -20.85
C ASP A 36 -20.74 -13.25 -21.43
N PRO A 37 -20.56 -13.85 -22.61
CA PRO A 37 -19.24 -14.28 -23.10
C PRO A 37 -18.33 -13.14 -23.62
N SER A 38 -18.63 -11.88 -23.32
CA SER A 38 -17.81 -10.72 -23.71
C SER A 38 -17.49 -9.89 -22.47
N CYS A 39 -16.25 -9.38 -22.37
CA CYS A 39 -15.85 -8.50 -21.27
C CYS A 39 -16.76 -7.28 -21.21
N ARG A 40 -17.33 -7.02 -20.03
CA ARG A 40 -18.22 -5.89 -19.77
C ARG A 40 -17.60 -4.95 -18.74
N LEU A 41 -16.78 -4.01 -19.22
CA LEU A 41 -16.45 -2.80 -18.48
C LEU A 41 -17.48 -1.71 -18.82
N ASP A 42 -17.85 -0.93 -17.82
CA ASP A 42 -18.78 0.20 -17.95
C ASP A 42 -20.06 -0.15 -18.74
N PRO A 43 -20.89 -1.08 -18.24
CA PRO A 43 -22.07 -1.55 -18.96
C PRO A 43 -23.11 -0.45 -19.21
N VAL A 44 -23.02 0.68 -18.49
CA VAL A 44 -23.96 1.79 -18.54
C VAL A 44 -23.58 2.79 -19.61
N HIS A 45 -22.35 3.29 -19.63
CA HIS A 45 -21.91 4.33 -20.56
C HIS A 45 -21.14 3.78 -21.78
N GLN A 46 -20.53 2.60 -21.64
CA GLN A 46 -19.82 1.85 -22.68
C GLN A 46 -18.64 2.59 -23.31
N ASP A 47 -18.09 3.59 -22.63
CA ASP A 47 -16.95 4.36 -23.14
C ASP A 47 -15.63 3.86 -22.55
N ILE A 48 -15.61 3.35 -21.31
CA ILE A 48 -14.41 2.71 -20.74
C ILE A 48 -14.30 1.27 -21.26
N LYS A 49 -13.28 1.02 -22.07
CA LYS A 49 -12.95 -0.31 -22.63
C LYS A 49 -11.70 -0.92 -22.00
N HIS A 50 -10.86 -0.07 -21.40
CA HIS A 50 -9.58 -0.44 -20.82
C HIS A 50 -9.41 0.21 -19.45
N VAL A 51 -8.76 -0.50 -18.53
CA VAL A 51 -8.24 0.03 -17.27
C VAL A 51 -6.74 -0.22 -17.26
N ILE A 52 -5.97 0.85 -17.08
CA ILE A 52 -4.52 0.79 -16.91
C ILE A 52 -4.20 1.43 -15.57
N TYR A 53 -3.81 0.59 -14.62
CA TYR A 53 -3.35 1.00 -13.29
C TYR A 53 -1.84 0.88 -13.23
N LEU A 54 -1.16 1.98 -12.89
CA LEU A 54 0.28 2.02 -12.73
C LEU A 54 0.61 2.55 -11.34
N GLN A 55 1.45 1.83 -10.61
CA GLN A 55 1.94 2.24 -9.32
C GLN A 55 3.46 2.23 -9.35
N PHE A 56 4.07 3.37 -9.07
CA PHE A 56 5.50 3.47 -8.89
C PHE A 56 5.88 3.05 -7.49
N ASP A 57 7.06 2.47 -7.37
CA ASP A 57 7.88 2.58 -6.18
C ASP A 57 8.36 4.02 -6.08
N ASN A 58 7.93 4.74 -5.04
CA ASN A 58 8.63 5.92 -4.55
C ASN A 58 8.89 7.08 -5.54
N VAL A 59 7.89 7.44 -6.34
CA VAL A 59 7.98 8.59 -7.26
C VAL A 59 7.30 9.82 -6.69
N HIS A 60 8.06 10.90 -6.53
CA HIS A 60 7.58 12.09 -5.84
C HIS A 60 6.96 13.13 -6.77
N PHE A 61 5.88 13.75 -6.30
CA PHE A 61 5.43 15.04 -6.86
C PHE A 61 5.89 16.24 -6.00
N THR A 62 6.13 15.99 -4.72
CA THR A 62 6.84 16.91 -3.81
C THR A 62 8.30 17.05 -4.23
N ARG A 63 8.92 18.19 -3.92
CA ARG A 63 10.34 18.43 -4.19
C ARG A 63 11.15 18.17 -2.92
N ASP A 64 12.01 17.16 -2.93
CA ASP A 64 12.86 16.79 -1.78
C ASP A 64 13.94 17.84 -1.52
N ASN A 65 14.50 18.38 -2.61
CA ASN A 65 15.30 19.59 -2.59
C ASN A 65 14.50 20.70 -3.27
N PRO A 66 14.22 21.84 -2.61
CA PRO A 66 13.36 22.89 -3.16
C PRO A 66 13.88 23.50 -4.48
N ASN A 67 15.18 23.35 -4.78
CA ASN A 67 15.78 23.85 -6.02
C ASN A 67 15.73 22.84 -7.17
N VAL A 68 15.51 21.55 -6.89
CA VAL A 68 15.44 20.48 -7.89
C VAL A 68 13.96 20.23 -8.21
N PRO A 69 13.54 20.12 -9.48
CA PRO A 69 12.18 19.73 -9.81
C PRO A 69 11.85 18.33 -9.27
N SER A 70 10.59 18.06 -8.92
CA SER A 70 10.18 16.73 -8.46
C SER A 70 10.27 15.69 -9.58
N ASP A 71 10.13 14.42 -9.25
CA ASP A 71 10.23 13.33 -10.23
C ASP A 71 9.20 13.49 -11.34
N LEU A 72 7.94 13.78 -11.00
CA LEU A 72 6.92 14.06 -12.00
C LEU A 72 7.22 15.31 -12.84
N GLU A 73 7.80 16.37 -12.27
CA GLU A 73 8.21 17.55 -13.04
C GLU A 73 9.35 17.25 -14.02
N GLN A 74 10.16 16.23 -13.73
CA GLN A 74 11.22 15.72 -14.61
C GLN A 74 10.71 14.65 -15.60
N MET A 75 9.44 14.22 -15.47
CA MET A 75 8.72 13.35 -16.41
C MET A 75 7.57 14.09 -17.12
N PRO A 76 7.86 15.12 -17.92
CA PRO A 76 6.84 15.99 -18.52
C PRO A 76 5.82 15.29 -19.42
N HIS A 77 6.13 14.15 -20.07
CA HIS A 77 5.14 13.40 -20.85
C HIS A 77 4.04 12.83 -19.96
N LEU A 78 4.40 12.24 -18.81
CA LEU A 78 3.43 11.75 -17.84
C LEU A 78 2.69 12.92 -17.17
N LEU A 79 3.41 13.91 -16.65
CA LEU A 79 2.80 15.03 -15.94
C LEU A 79 1.82 15.82 -16.83
N THR A 80 2.20 16.08 -18.09
CA THR A 80 1.32 16.77 -19.06
C THR A 80 0.14 15.88 -19.45
N PHE A 81 0.33 14.55 -19.55
CA PHE A 81 -0.76 13.65 -19.82
C PHE A 81 -1.80 13.68 -18.68
N LEU A 82 -1.38 13.59 -17.43
CA LEU A 82 -2.26 13.62 -16.25
C LEU A 82 -2.99 14.97 -16.12
N THR A 83 -2.22 16.06 -16.10
CA THR A 83 -2.76 17.41 -15.85
C THR A 83 -3.50 18.00 -17.05
N GLY A 84 -3.13 17.60 -18.26
CA GLY A 84 -3.75 18.06 -19.50
C GLY A 84 -5.03 17.31 -19.88
N ASN A 85 -5.30 16.15 -19.29
CA ASN A 85 -6.43 15.30 -19.68
C ASN A 85 -7.32 14.82 -18.53
N GLY A 86 -6.96 15.08 -17.27
CA GLY A 86 -7.73 14.63 -16.12
C GLY A 86 -7.35 15.39 -14.84
N THR A 87 -7.10 14.67 -13.77
CA THR A 87 -6.74 15.24 -12.48
C THR A 87 -5.48 14.60 -11.93
N LEU A 88 -4.59 15.42 -11.38
CA LEU A 88 -3.50 15.04 -10.49
C LEU A 88 -3.79 15.66 -9.12
N ASP A 89 -4.25 14.85 -8.17
CA ASP A 89 -4.51 15.29 -6.79
C ASP A 89 -3.26 15.06 -5.93
N SER A 90 -2.69 16.13 -5.39
CA SER A 90 -1.46 16.10 -4.59
C SER A 90 -1.71 15.98 -3.08
N ASN A 91 -2.91 15.57 -2.69
CA ASN A 91 -3.34 15.43 -1.30
C ASN A 91 -3.86 14.00 -1.05
N HIS A 92 -3.11 13.05 -1.60
CA HIS A 92 -3.31 11.62 -1.46
C HIS A 92 -2.37 11.07 -0.37
N HIS A 93 -2.75 10.01 0.33
CA HIS A 93 -2.01 9.52 1.48
C HIS A 93 -1.85 8.01 1.49
N THR A 94 -0.81 7.56 2.18
CA THR A 94 -0.49 6.14 2.39
C THR A 94 -1.26 5.56 3.61
N PRO A 95 -1.40 4.24 3.73
CA PRO A 95 -1.60 3.58 5.02
C PRO A 95 -0.35 3.73 5.91
N LEU A 96 -0.37 3.09 7.08
CA LEU A 96 0.82 2.93 7.93
C LEU A 96 1.09 1.45 8.18
N ILE A 97 2.35 1.01 8.17
CA ILE A 97 3.60 1.74 7.90
C ILE A 97 3.77 1.74 6.37
N ALA A 98 4.09 2.91 5.79
CA ALA A 98 4.15 3.08 4.34
C ALA A 98 5.28 2.24 3.72
N HIS A 99 4.92 1.22 2.93
CA HIS A 99 5.83 0.30 2.27
C HIS A 99 5.17 -0.35 1.06
N THR A 100 5.93 -0.52 -0.01
CA THR A 100 5.55 -1.08 -1.32
C THR A 100 4.50 -2.17 -1.24
N GLY A 101 4.76 -3.23 -0.47
CA GLY A 101 3.87 -4.38 -0.33
C GLY A 101 2.54 -4.02 0.31
N THR A 102 2.54 -3.28 1.42
CA THR A 102 1.31 -2.90 2.14
C THR A 102 0.52 -1.84 1.36
N ASP A 103 1.21 -0.90 0.73
CA ASP A 103 0.64 0.25 0.04
C ASP A 103 0.00 -0.16 -1.30
N ILE A 104 0.69 -1.00 -2.08
CA ILE A 104 0.10 -1.61 -3.29
C ILE A 104 -1.13 -2.43 -2.91
N LEU A 105 -1.05 -3.28 -1.89
CA LEU A 105 -2.19 -4.10 -1.47
C LEU A 105 -3.37 -3.25 -1.01
N THR A 106 -3.11 -2.19 -0.25
CA THR A 106 -4.15 -1.23 0.17
C THR A 106 -4.81 -0.56 -1.04
N SER A 107 -4.01 -0.17 -2.03
CA SER A 107 -4.47 0.48 -3.26
C SER A 107 -5.36 -0.44 -4.11
N ILE A 108 -4.92 -1.68 -4.31
CA ILE A 108 -5.59 -2.62 -5.21
C ILE A 108 -6.74 -3.38 -4.54
N THR A 109 -6.84 -3.40 -3.21
CA THR A 109 -7.96 -4.01 -2.46
C THR A 109 -8.94 -2.98 -1.89
N GLY A 110 -8.53 -1.72 -1.74
CA GLY A 110 -9.36 -0.70 -1.12
C GLY A 110 -9.62 -0.93 0.37
N VAL A 111 -8.83 -1.79 1.05
CA VAL A 111 -8.91 -2.04 2.50
C VAL A 111 -7.52 -1.95 3.13
N TYR A 112 -7.44 -1.74 4.44
CA TYR A 112 -6.14 -1.66 5.15
C TYR A 112 -5.56 -3.03 5.55
N GLY A 113 -4.34 -3.01 6.10
CA GLY A 113 -3.57 -4.19 6.51
C GLY A 113 -4.29 -5.15 7.45
N ASP A 114 -5.11 -4.61 8.37
CA ASP A 114 -5.96 -5.38 9.26
C ASP A 114 -6.98 -6.27 8.52
N ARG A 115 -7.37 -5.89 7.30
CA ARG A 115 -8.37 -6.58 6.48
C ARG A 115 -7.81 -7.40 5.31
N HIS A 116 -6.66 -7.03 4.74
CA HIS A 116 -5.99 -7.84 3.73
C HIS A 116 -4.90 -8.78 4.28
N GLY A 117 -4.50 -8.61 5.54
CA GLY A 117 -3.67 -9.58 6.26
C GLY A 117 -2.16 -9.36 6.14
N GLN A 118 -1.71 -8.34 5.41
CA GLN A 118 -0.32 -7.90 5.46
C GLN A 118 -0.19 -6.84 6.55
N PRO A 119 0.61 -7.12 7.60
CA PRO A 119 0.40 -6.47 8.85
C PRO A 119 0.82 -4.99 8.80
N ILE A 120 1.99 -4.66 8.25
CA ILE A 120 2.48 -3.28 8.37
C ILE A 120 3.61 -2.88 7.38
N SER A 121 4.33 -3.76 6.67
CA SER A 121 5.52 -3.37 5.85
C SER A 121 5.76 -4.34 4.68
N ASN A 122 6.90 -4.24 4.00
CA ASN A 122 7.41 -5.20 3.00
C ASN A 122 7.74 -6.57 3.62
N SER A 123 7.98 -6.60 4.92
CA SER A 123 8.15 -7.82 5.70
C SER A 123 7.65 -7.63 7.13
N TYR A 124 7.62 -8.69 7.92
CA TYR A 124 7.13 -8.66 9.29
C TYR A 124 7.75 -9.77 10.14
N ARG A 125 7.38 -9.87 11.41
CA ARG A 125 7.65 -11.05 12.23
C ARG A 125 6.35 -11.62 12.79
N TYR A 126 6.38 -12.90 13.13
CA TYR A 126 5.28 -13.57 13.83
C TYR A 126 5.82 -14.32 15.04
N PHE A 127 5.03 -14.44 16.10
CA PHE A 127 5.41 -15.16 17.31
C PHE A 127 5.31 -16.67 17.11
N ASN A 128 6.38 -17.38 17.48
CA ASN A 128 6.43 -18.84 17.54
C ASN A 128 5.80 -19.36 18.85
N PRO A 129 5.37 -20.63 18.91
CA PRO A 129 4.84 -21.24 20.13
C PRO A 129 5.81 -21.25 21.33
N ASP A 130 7.12 -21.15 21.10
CA ASP A 130 8.15 -21.07 22.14
C ASP A 130 8.37 -19.64 22.68
N GLY A 131 7.63 -18.66 22.17
CA GLY A 131 7.72 -17.25 22.53
C GLY A 131 8.78 -16.46 21.77
N THR A 132 9.60 -17.09 20.92
CA THR A 132 10.47 -16.35 19.98
C THR A 132 9.67 -15.83 18.79
N SER A 133 10.30 -15.18 17.81
CA SER A 133 9.64 -14.76 16.58
C SER A 133 10.36 -15.24 15.31
N GLY A 134 9.59 -15.67 14.31
CA GLY A 134 10.03 -15.96 12.93
C GLY A 134 9.98 -14.72 12.04
N THR A 135 10.42 -14.84 10.78
CA THR A 135 10.33 -13.74 9.80
C THR A 135 9.21 -14.03 8.82
N GLY A 136 8.42 -13.03 8.43
CA GLY A 136 7.46 -13.15 7.33
C GLY A 136 7.79 -12.11 6.27
N VAL A 137 7.50 -12.41 5.01
CA VAL A 137 7.62 -11.45 3.90
C VAL A 137 6.24 -11.23 3.30
N SER A 138 5.91 -9.99 2.98
CA SER A 138 4.59 -9.65 2.45
C SER A 138 4.42 -10.02 0.98
N PHE A 139 5.52 -10.12 0.24
CA PHE A 139 5.58 -10.60 -1.14
C PHE A 139 5.48 -12.14 -1.20
N ALA A 140 4.27 -12.64 -1.42
CA ALA A 140 3.93 -14.04 -1.64
C ALA A 140 2.62 -14.13 -2.45
N TYR A 141 2.44 -15.19 -3.24
CA TYR A 141 1.21 -15.32 -4.03
C TYR A 141 -0.04 -15.31 -3.14
N TRP A 142 -1.13 -14.70 -3.63
CA TRP A 142 -2.34 -14.37 -2.86
C TRP A 142 -2.86 -15.46 -1.93
N THR A 143 -2.79 -16.72 -2.38
CA THR A 143 -3.34 -17.85 -1.63
C THR A 143 -2.34 -18.57 -0.75
N ASP A 144 -1.07 -18.18 -0.74
CA ASP A 144 0.02 -18.80 0.01
C ASP A 144 -0.18 -18.76 1.52
N GLY A 145 0.51 -19.69 2.19
CA GLY A 145 0.77 -19.52 3.61
C GLY A 145 1.83 -18.45 3.81
N VAL A 146 2.23 -18.22 5.06
CA VAL A 146 3.37 -17.34 5.33
C VAL A 146 4.61 -17.79 4.55
N PHE A 147 5.31 -16.85 3.93
CA PHE A 147 6.64 -17.07 3.40
C PHE A 147 7.68 -16.57 4.41
N ASP A 148 8.44 -17.50 5.01
CA ASP A 148 9.61 -17.19 5.84
C ASP A 148 10.88 -17.62 5.09
N PRO A 149 11.76 -16.70 4.68
CA PRO A 149 13.01 -17.06 3.99
C PRO A 149 13.98 -17.84 4.89
N ALA A 150 13.81 -17.81 6.21
CA ALA A 150 14.63 -18.54 7.18
C ALA A 150 14.08 -19.94 7.51
N THR A 151 12.84 -20.28 7.15
CA THR A 151 12.28 -21.62 7.37
C THR A 151 11.25 -22.03 6.33
N THR A 152 11.35 -23.27 5.85
CA THR A 152 10.39 -23.84 4.89
C THR A 152 9.06 -24.26 5.53
N THR A 153 8.96 -24.25 6.86
CA THR A 153 7.75 -24.58 7.61
C THR A 153 7.52 -23.54 8.71
N PRO A 154 6.97 -22.36 8.36
CA PRO A 154 6.54 -21.37 9.33
C PRO A 154 5.60 -21.96 10.39
N SER A 155 5.66 -21.43 11.61
CA SER A 155 4.79 -21.89 12.70
C SER A 155 3.42 -21.23 12.67
N ASP A 156 3.29 -20.07 12.01
CA ASP A 156 2.02 -19.45 11.66
C ASP A 156 1.34 -20.27 10.53
N PRO A 157 0.18 -20.91 10.81
CA PRO A 157 -0.54 -21.70 9.82
C PRO A 157 -1.52 -20.87 8.98
N ALA A 158 -1.71 -19.58 9.26
CA ALA A 158 -2.65 -18.73 8.56
C ALA A 158 -2.18 -18.43 7.13
N PRO A 159 -3.11 -18.13 6.20
CA PRO A 159 -2.75 -17.63 4.88
C PRO A 159 -1.94 -16.33 4.96
N THR A 160 -1.12 -16.04 3.95
CA THR A 160 -0.41 -14.76 3.85
C THR A 160 -1.43 -13.61 3.83
N MET A 161 -2.44 -13.70 2.96
CA MET A 161 -3.56 -12.75 2.88
C MET A 161 -4.67 -13.09 3.89
N VAL A 162 -4.37 -13.12 5.20
CA VAL A 162 -5.36 -13.48 6.24
C VAL A 162 -6.34 -12.34 6.54
N GLY A 163 -7.62 -12.55 6.22
CA GLY A 163 -8.70 -11.63 6.59
C GLY A 163 -9.09 -11.74 8.07
N PRO A 164 -9.95 -10.83 8.58
CA PRO A 164 -10.39 -10.81 9.97
C PRO A 164 -11.17 -12.07 10.42
N ASP A 165 -11.66 -12.86 9.47
CA ASP A 165 -12.35 -14.13 9.72
C ASP A 165 -11.41 -15.35 9.68
N GLY A 166 -10.10 -15.13 9.55
CA GLY A 166 -9.06 -16.15 9.50
C GLY A 166 -8.92 -16.85 8.15
N LYS A 167 -9.63 -16.39 7.11
CA LYS A 167 -9.60 -16.96 5.76
C LYS A 167 -8.72 -16.15 4.81
N VAL A 168 -8.50 -16.66 3.60
CA VAL A 168 -7.86 -15.88 2.53
C VAL A 168 -8.77 -14.70 2.16
N ALA A 169 -8.23 -13.49 2.17
CA ALA A 169 -8.93 -12.28 1.76
C ALA A 169 -9.40 -12.38 0.30
N PRO A 170 -10.58 -11.83 -0.06
CA PRO A 170 -11.07 -11.86 -1.44
C PRO A 170 -10.11 -11.17 -2.41
N ALA A 171 -9.94 -11.74 -3.60
CA ALA A 171 -8.88 -11.30 -4.50
C ALA A 171 -9.31 -10.13 -5.42
N PRO A 172 -8.42 -9.17 -5.71
CA PRO A 172 -8.78 -7.94 -6.40
C PRO A 172 -9.10 -8.09 -7.89
N TRP A 173 -8.73 -9.21 -8.52
CA TRP A 173 -9.05 -9.47 -9.93
C TRP A 173 -10.45 -10.05 -10.15
N VAL A 174 -11.10 -10.54 -9.08
CA VAL A 174 -12.32 -11.34 -9.18
C VAL A 174 -13.51 -10.56 -9.74
N SER A 175 -13.64 -9.27 -9.39
CA SER A 175 -14.70 -8.40 -9.93
C SER A 175 -14.60 -8.28 -11.45
N TYR A 176 -13.38 -8.20 -11.99
CA TYR A 176 -13.11 -8.14 -13.44
C TYR A 176 -13.32 -9.49 -14.13
N THR A 177 -12.75 -10.58 -13.61
CA THR A 177 -12.85 -11.90 -14.27
C THR A 177 -14.27 -12.43 -14.27
N ARG A 178 -15.06 -12.17 -13.22
CA ARG A 178 -16.51 -12.48 -13.18
C ARG A 178 -17.30 -11.64 -14.19
N ALA A 179 -16.84 -10.44 -14.52
CA ALA A 179 -17.41 -9.60 -15.58
C ALA A 179 -16.96 -9.99 -17.00
N GLY A 180 -16.23 -11.11 -17.14
CA GLY A 180 -15.76 -11.61 -18.43
C GLY A 180 -14.48 -10.95 -18.93
N CYS A 181 -13.77 -10.20 -18.07
CA CYS A 181 -12.58 -9.44 -18.43
C CYS A 181 -11.31 -10.12 -17.89
N ASP A 182 -10.35 -10.39 -18.77
CA ASP A 182 -9.01 -10.82 -18.34
C ASP A 182 -8.31 -9.69 -17.58
N PHE A 183 -7.55 -10.06 -16.55
CA PHE A 183 -6.79 -9.15 -15.71
C PHE A 183 -5.31 -9.50 -15.81
N GLY A 184 -4.50 -8.59 -16.34
CA GLY A 184 -3.05 -8.72 -16.44
C GLY A 184 -2.35 -8.04 -15.26
N ALA A 185 -1.37 -8.72 -14.69
CA ALA A 185 -0.55 -8.22 -13.58
C ALA A 185 0.93 -8.23 -13.97
N VAL A 186 1.58 -7.09 -13.77
CA VAL A 186 2.98 -6.85 -14.12
C VAL A 186 3.69 -6.38 -12.86
N ALA A 187 4.37 -7.32 -12.20
CA ALA A 187 5.08 -7.14 -10.93
C ALA A 187 4.21 -6.55 -9.79
N THR A 188 2.89 -6.70 -9.87
CA THR A 188 1.96 -6.17 -8.86
C THR A 188 1.85 -7.14 -7.69
N ALA A 189 2.15 -6.64 -6.48
CA ALA A 189 2.26 -7.41 -5.23
C ALA A 189 1.13 -8.45 -5.05
N ASN A 190 1.52 -9.69 -4.74
CA ASN A 190 0.67 -10.85 -4.44
C ASN A 190 -0.30 -11.31 -5.54
N THR A 191 -0.43 -10.57 -6.65
CA THR A 191 -1.25 -10.96 -7.83
C THR A 191 -0.45 -11.73 -8.87
N VAL A 192 0.86 -11.84 -8.67
CA VAL A 192 1.76 -12.68 -9.48
C VAL A 192 2.44 -13.68 -8.55
N LEU A 193 3.09 -14.71 -9.10
CA LEU A 193 4.03 -15.47 -8.27
C LEU A 193 5.20 -14.55 -7.97
N GLU A 194 5.66 -14.51 -6.73
CA GLU A 194 6.72 -13.64 -6.22
C GLU A 194 7.95 -14.45 -5.81
N ASN A 195 7.76 -15.75 -5.55
CA ASN A 195 8.82 -16.64 -5.10
C ASN A 195 8.83 -17.97 -5.87
N THR A 196 10.03 -18.46 -6.16
CA THR A 196 10.20 -19.77 -6.82
C THR A 196 9.95 -20.96 -5.88
N GLY A 197 10.06 -20.76 -4.56
CA GLY A 197 9.98 -21.81 -3.55
C GLY A 197 8.55 -22.20 -3.15
N PRO A 198 7.78 -21.31 -2.50
CA PRO A 198 6.39 -21.59 -2.12
C PRO A 198 5.43 -21.60 -3.32
N ASP A 199 5.52 -20.60 -4.19
CA ASP A 199 4.46 -20.28 -5.14
C ASP A 199 4.44 -21.25 -6.34
N VAL A 200 5.60 -21.55 -6.92
CA VAL A 200 5.70 -22.41 -8.12
C VAL A 200 5.21 -23.84 -7.83
N PRO A 201 5.67 -24.55 -6.78
CA PRO A 201 5.13 -25.86 -6.43
C PRO A 201 3.64 -25.84 -6.09
N LYS A 202 3.11 -24.71 -5.61
CA LYS A 202 1.70 -24.56 -5.30
C LYS A 202 0.84 -24.48 -6.55
N VAL A 203 1.18 -23.60 -7.49
CA VAL A 203 0.40 -23.38 -8.71
C VAL A 203 0.56 -24.53 -9.71
N PHE A 204 1.78 -25.03 -9.90
CA PHE A 204 2.07 -26.06 -10.90
C PHE A 204 2.02 -27.49 -10.34
N GLY A 205 2.08 -27.64 -9.01
CA GLY A 205 2.19 -28.90 -8.30
C GLY A 205 3.66 -29.27 -7.98
N PRO A 206 3.95 -29.91 -6.83
CA PRO A 206 5.32 -30.10 -6.34
C PRO A 206 6.18 -31.09 -7.15
N GLY A 207 5.56 -31.90 -8.01
CA GLY A 207 6.22 -32.83 -8.94
C GLY A 207 6.24 -32.35 -10.39
N SER A 208 5.87 -31.10 -10.65
CA SER A 208 5.84 -30.53 -12.00
C SER A 208 7.24 -30.22 -12.55
N PRO A 209 7.41 -30.11 -13.88
CA PRO A 209 8.63 -29.60 -14.49
C PRO A 209 9.04 -28.22 -13.97
N GLU A 210 8.08 -27.34 -13.71
CA GLU A 210 8.27 -25.99 -13.18
C GLU A 210 8.85 -26.05 -11.76
N ALA A 211 8.28 -26.88 -10.89
CA ALA A 211 8.81 -27.10 -9.54
C ALA A 211 10.19 -27.78 -9.56
N GLN A 212 10.53 -28.55 -10.61
CA GLN A 212 11.86 -29.12 -10.77
C GLN A 212 12.87 -28.07 -11.22
N GLU A 213 12.50 -27.18 -12.14
CA GLU A 213 13.32 -26.04 -12.59
C GLU A 213 13.61 -25.08 -11.42
N ALA A 214 12.60 -24.74 -10.61
CA ALA A 214 12.78 -23.95 -9.39
C ALA A 214 13.82 -24.56 -8.43
N LYS A 215 13.89 -25.89 -8.34
CA LYS A 215 14.88 -26.60 -7.51
C LYS A 215 16.28 -26.65 -8.13
N THR A 216 16.40 -26.84 -9.43
CA THR A 216 17.71 -27.06 -10.08
C THR A 216 18.33 -25.80 -10.67
N ASN A 217 17.52 -24.78 -10.96
CA ASN A 217 17.93 -23.51 -11.55
C ASN A 217 17.00 -22.37 -11.11
N ALA A 218 17.03 -22.04 -9.82
CA ALA A 218 16.19 -21.00 -9.22
C ALA A 218 16.29 -19.64 -9.94
N ALA A 219 17.46 -19.29 -10.49
CA ALA A 219 17.63 -18.04 -11.23
C ALA A 219 16.84 -18.02 -12.55
N LEU A 220 16.80 -19.13 -13.29
CA LEU A 220 15.96 -19.23 -14.49
C LEU A 220 14.48 -19.29 -14.11
N ALA A 221 14.14 -20.04 -13.06
CA ALA A 221 12.77 -20.12 -12.57
C ALA A 221 12.21 -18.76 -12.13
N GLN A 222 13.06 -17.86 -11.62
CA GLN A 222 12.68 -16.47 -11.35
C GLN A 222 12.23 -15.77 -12.64
N THR A 223 13.05 -15.83 -13.69
CA THR A 223 12.76 -15.23 -15.00
C THR A 223 11.51 -15.83 -15.65
N ASP A 224 11.33 -17.14 -15.49
CA ASP A 224 10.28 -17.90 -16.17
C ASP A 224 8.91 -17.82 -15.46
N PHE A 225 8.87 -17.82 -14.13
CA PHE A 225 7.64 -18.03 -13.36
C PHE A 225 7.20 -16.87 -12.47
N VAL A 226 8.11 -15.95 -12.12
CA VAL A 226 7.82 -14.87 -11.17
C VAL A 226 7.47 -13.57 -11.91
N GLY A 227 6.71 -12.70 -11.25
CA GLY A 227 6.57 -11.30 -11.62
C GLY A 227 5.56 -10.98 -12.72
N ILE A 228 5.11 -11.94 -13.53
CA ILE A 228 4.15 -11.70 -14.62
C ILE A 228 2.97 -12.68 -14.51
N GLY A 229 1.73 -12.20 -14.66
CA GLY A 229 0.55 -13.04 -14.57
C GLY A 229 -0.64 -12.52 -15.37
N VAL A 230 -1.54 -13.42 -15.75
CA VAL A 230 -2.86 -13.09 -16.30
C VAL A 230 -3.90 -13.95 -15.59
N HIS A 231 -4.80 -13.32 -14.84
CA HIS A 231 -5.98 -13.96 -14.27
C HIS A 231 -7.10 -13.90 -15.30
N CYS A 232 -7.54 -15.05 -15.77
CA CYS A 232 -8.40 -15.15 -16.94
C CYS A 232 -9.87 -15.16 -16.54
N ALA A 233 -10.68 -14.45 -17.31
CA ALA A 233 -12.11 -14.70 -17.36
C ALA A 233 -12.40 -16.17 -17.69
N ARG A 234 -13.52 -16.69 -17.19
CA ARG A 234 -13.88 -18.11 -17.28
C ARG A 234 -13.80 -18.67 -18.70
N ASP A 235 -14.25 -17.90 -19.69
CA ASP A 235 -14.30 -18.28 -21.10
C ASP A 235 -13.25 -17.54 -21.95
N SER A 236 -12.12 -17.15 -21.35
CA SER A 236 -11.05 -16.40 -22.04
C SER A 236 -10.48 -17.16 -23.24
N ALA A 237 -10.74 -16.63 -24.43
CA ALA A 237 -10.16 -17.13 -25.67
C ALA A 237 -8.65 -16.89 -25.77
N LEU A 238 -8.13 -15.87 -25.06
CA LEU A 238 -6.70 -15.59 -25.00
C LEU A 238 -5.98 -16.68 -24.20
N CYS A 239 -6.44 -16.93 -22.97
CA CYS A 239 -5.84 -17.93 -22.10
C CYS A 239 -6.00 -19.36 -22.63
N ALA A 240 -7.08 -19.64 -23.38
CA ALA A 240 -7.26 -20.92 -24.07
C ALA A 240 -6.16 -21.23 -25.12
N LYS A 241 -5.39 -20.23 -25.58
CA LYS A 241 -4.23 -20.42 -26.48
C LYS A 241 -2.96 -20.82 -25.73
N GLY A 242 -2.88 -20.53 -24.43
CA GLY A 242 -1.71 -20.73 -23.60
C GLY A 242 -1.76 -22.01 -22.76
N THR A 243 -0.78 -22.17 -21.87
CA THR A 243 -0.73 -23.28 -20.90
C THR A 243 -1.30 -22.80 -19.55
N ALA A 244 -2.59 -22.49 -19.52
CA ALA A 244 -3.24 -21.98 -18.33
C ALA A 244 -3.37 -23.05 -17.22
N LYS A 245 -3.30 -22.63 -15.96
CA LYS A 245 -3.53 -23.45 -14.77
C LYS A 245 -4.81 -23.00 -14.05
N PRO A 246 -5.46 -23.85 -13.25
CA PRO A 246 -6.55 -23.41 -12.39
C PRO A 246 -6.11 -22.23 -11.52
N ASP A 247 -6.88 -21.15 -11.55
CA ASP A 247 -6.70 -20.02 -10.64
C ASP A 247 -7.60 -20.26 -9.42
N VAL A 248 -6.98 -20.65 -8.30
CA VAL A 248 -7.69 -21.20 -7.15
C VAL A 248 -7.80 -20.15 -6.07
N LEU A 249 -9.03 -19.77 -5.74
CA LEU A 249 -9.35 -18.95 -4.56
C LEU A 249 -10.33 -19.72 -3.67
N PRO A 250 -9.85 -20.44 -2.64
CA PRO A 250 -10.67 -21.38 -1.88
C PRO A 250 -11.74 -20.69 -1.02
N ASP A 251 -11.46 -19.49 -0.52
CA ASP A 251 -12.33 -18.74 0.38
C ASP A 251 -13.10 -17.60 -0.30
N GLU A 252 -12.96 -17.45 -1.63
CA GLU A 252 -13.60 -16.37 -2.37
C GLU A 252 -15.13 -16.41 -2.19
N PRO A 253 -15.75 -15.33 -1.69
CA PRO A 253 -17.20 -15.27 -1.52
C PRO A 253 -17.95 -15.55 -2.83
N GLY A 254 -18.92 -16.46 -2.79
CA GLY A 254 -19.65 -16.90 -4.00
C GLY A 254 -18.91 -17.93 -4.86
N GLY A 255 -17.69 -18.31 -4.49
CA GLY A 255 -16.87 -19.33 -5.15
C GLY A 255 -16.17 -18.83 -6.41
N TYR A 256 -15.07 -19.50 -6.76
CA TYR A 256 -14.20 -19.13 -7.89
C TYR A 256 -13.77 -20.35 -8.74
N ALA A 257 -14.59 -21.39 -8.79
CA ALA A 257 -14.30 -22.56 -9.60
C ALA A 257 -14.42 -22.27 -11.11
N GLY A 258 -13.56 -22.92 -11.90
CA GLY A 258 -13.57 -22.87 -13.37
C GLY A 258 -12.80 -21.69 -13.98
N PHE A 259 -12.22 -20.81 -13.15
CA PHE A 259 -11.30 -19.77 -13.59
C PHE A 259 -9.88 -20.34 -13.71
N HIS A 260 -9.10 -19.73 -14.60
CA HIS A 260 -7.74 -20.15 -14.90
C HIS A 260 -6.82 -18.93 -14.93
N GLY A 261 -5.51 -19.16 -14.91
CA GLY A 261 -4.49 -18.12 -15.05
C GLY A 261 -3.29 -18.59 -15.86
N LEU A 262 -2.61 -17.64 -16.49
CA LEU A 262 -1.26 -17.81 -17.03
C LEU A 262 -0.30 -17.21 -16.00
N PHE A 263 0.70 -17.98 -15.58
CA PHE A 263 1.60 -17.58 -14.51
C PHE A 263 3.06 -17.63 -14.98
N GLY A 264 3.76 -16.51 -14.89
CA GLY A 264 5.14 -16.37 -15.35
C GLY A 264 5.27 -15.96 -16.81
N ALA A 265 6.35 -15.23 -17.12
CA ALA A 265 6.69 -14.81 -18.48
C ALA A 265 6.76 -16.00 -19.45
N LYS A 266 7.21 -17.18 -18.98
CA LYS A 266 7.26 -18.42 -19.77
C LYS A 266 5.91 -18.81 -20.38
N TYR A 267 4.81 -18.51 -19.68
CA TYR A 267 3.45 -18.86 -20.11
C TYR A 267 2.62 -17.66 -20.57
N VAL A 268 3.00 -16.44 -20.20
CA VAL A 268 2.34 -15.20 -20.63
C VAL A 268 2.90 -14.70 -21.96
N ASP A 269 4.21 -14.57 -22.11
CA ASP A 269 4.87 -13.93 -23.27
C ASP A 269 4.52 -14.59 -24.60
N PRO A 270 4.47 -15.93 -24.73
CA PRO A 270 4.07 -16.57 -25.99
C PRO A 270 2.65 -16.22 -26.42
N VAL A 271 1.77 -15.90 -25.46
CA VAL A 271 0.36 -15.59 -25.71
C VAL A 271 0.18 -14.13 -26.11
N ILE A 272 0.92 -13.20 -25.50
CA ILE A 272 0.76 -11.75 -25.72
C ILE A 272 1.73 -11.18 -26.76
N ALA A 273 2.93 -11.75 -26.90
CA ALA A 273 3.97 -11.27 -27.82
C ALA A 273 4.27 -12.24 -28.97
N GLY A 274 3.74 -13.46 -28.93
CA GLY A 274 3.99 -14.48 -29.96
C GLY A 274 5.41 -15.05 -29.95
N GLY A 275 6.16 -14.82 -28.88
CA GLY A 275 7.56 -15.22 -28.71
C GLY A 275 7.93 -15.45 -27.25
N PRO A 276 9.19 -15.78 -26.95
CA PRO A 276 9.63 -16.09 -25.58
C PRO A 276 9.82 -14.86 -24.69
N ALA A 277 9.74 -13.64 -25.26
CA ALA A 277 9.92 -12.39 -24.53
C ALA A 277 8.96 -11.33 -25.07
N VAL A 278 8.39 -10.55 -24.16
CA VAL A 278 7.84 -9.21 -24.43
C VAL A 278 8.97 -8.25 -24.81
N SER A 279 8.70 -7.29 -25.68
CA SER A 279 9.66 -6.21 -25.99
C SER A 279 9.50 -5.01 -25.06
N THR A 280 10.56 -4.22 -24.88
CA THR A 280 10.49 -2.89 -24.25
C THR A 280 9.42 -2.02 -24.91
N VAL A 281 8.93 -0.99 -24.21
CA VAL A 281 7.80 -0.17 -24.68
C VAL A 281 8.01 0.44 -26.07
N ASP A 282 9.25 0.80 -26.40
CA ASP A 282 9.68 1.31 -27.71
C ASP A 282 9.87 0.22 -28.79
N GLY A 283 9.77 -1.04 -28.41
CA GLY A 283 9.98 -2.21 -29.26
C GLY A 283 11.44 -2.41 -29.68
N SER A 284 12.40 -1.75 -29.04
CA SER A 284 13.80 -1.78 -29.47
C SER A 284 14.55 -3.04 -29.03
N ALA A 285 14.14 -3.68 -27.93
CA ALA A 285 14.78 -4.89 -27.41
C ALA A 285 13.77 -5.84 -26.76
N PRO A 286 14.01 -7.17 -26.80
CA PRO A 286 13.31 -8.11 -25.93
C PRO A 286 13.71 -7.86 -24.46
N ILE A 287 12.77 -8.03 -23.54
CA ILE A 287 13.02 -7.96 -22.10
C ILE A 287 13.68 -9.27 -21.66
N THR A 288 14.77 -9.13 -20.90
CA THR A 288 15.55 -10.26 -20.39
C THR A 288 15.97 -10.01 -18.94
N ASP A 289 16.26 -11.08 -18.22
CA ASP A 289 16.98 -10.99 -16.94
C ASP A 289 18.44 -10.51 -17.12
N PRO A 290 19.17 -10.23 -16.02
CA PRO A 290 20.58 -9.81 -16.10
C PRO A 290 21.55 -10.84 -16.72
N LYS A 291 21.12 -12.09 -16.92
CA LYS A 291 21.90 -13.15 -17.60
C LYS A 291 21.52 -13.27 -19.08
N GLY A 292 20.59 -12.47 -19.57
CA GLY A 292 20.09 -12.48 -20.95
C GLY A 292 19.06 -13.59 -21.21
N ASN A 293 18.48 -14.21 -20.17
CA ASN A 293 17.36 -15.12 -20.38
C ASN A 293 16.09 -14.30 -20.68
N PRO A 294 15.33 -14.64 -21.73
CA PRO A 294 14.10 -13.94 -22.08
C PRO A 294 13.02 -14.13 -21.00
N GLY A 295 12.34 -13.05 -20.62
CA GLY A 295 11.24 -13.09 -19.65
C GLY A 295 11.30 -12.00 -18.59
N PHE A 296 10.88 -12.32 -17.36
CA PHE A 296 10.81 -11.36 -16.26
C PHE A 296 12.22 -10.87 -15.86
N PRO A 297 12.48 -9.55 -15.84
CA PRO A 297 13.83 -9.03 -15.57
C PRO A 297 14.23 -9.06 -14.09
N GLY A 298 13.32 -9.48 -13.19
CA GLY A 298 13.42 -9.25 -11.75
C GLY A 298 12.69 -7.97 -11.34
N PHE A 299 12.27 -7.87 -10.07
CA PHE A 299 11.52 -6.71 -9.56
C PHE A 299 12.33 -5.40 -9.69
N ASP A 300 13.60 -5.42 -9.31
CA ASP A 300 14.58 -4.33 -9.50
C ASP A 300 14.84 -3.98 -10.98
N GLY A 301 14.48 -4.89 -11.89
CA GLY A 301 14.58 -4.71 -13.34
C GLY A 301 13.33 -4.08 -13.97
N MET A 302 12.30 -3.74 -13.18
CA MET A 302 11.02 -3.21 -13.66
C MET A 302 11.05 -1.70 -13.92
N SER A 303 12.05 -1.27 -14.70
CA SER A 303 12.10 0.09 -15.25
C SER A 303 10.83 0.43 -16.04
N ALA A 304 10.51 1.72 -16.18
CA ALA A 304 9.36 2.16 -16.97
C ALA A 304 9.33 1.56 -18.39
N ALA A 305 10.49 1.42 -19.05
CA ALA A 305 10.57 0.83 -20.39
C ALA A 305 10.11 -0.65 -20.41
N ASN A 306 10.41 -1.41 -19.36
CA ASN A 306 10.05 -2.82 -19.24
C ASN A 306 8.58 -2.97 -18.82
N SER A 307 8.17 -2.31 -17.74
CA SER A 307 6.79 -2.41 -17.22
C SER A 307 5.76 -1.91 -18.22
N LEU A 308 5.98 -0.75 -18.83
CA LEU A 308 5.09 -0.21 -19.86
C LEU A 308 5.09 -1.07 -21.14
N GLY A 309 6.19 -1.79 -21.41
CA GLY A 309 6.28 -2.76 -22.50
C GLY A 309 5.34 -3.95 -22.30
N TYR A 310 5.34 -4.54 -21.10
CA TYR A 310 4.41 -5.59 -20.71
C TYR A 310 2.96 -5.10 -20.71
N VAL A 311 2.69 -3.96 -20.06
CA VAL A 311 1.34 -3.38 -19.98
C VAL A 311 0.77 -3.11 -21.38
N ALA A 312 1.57 -2.52 -22.29
CA ALA A 312 1.14 -2.27 -23.67
C ALA A 312 0.83 -3.58 -24.40
N GLN A 313 1.72 -4.58 -24.35
CA GLN A 313 1.51 -5.86 -25.05
C GLN A 313 0.34 -6.67 -24.50
N MET A 314 0.07 -6.60 -23.19
CA MET A 314 -1.14 -7.20 -22.62
C MET A 314 -2.41 -6.53 -23.17
N GLN A 315 -2.46 -5.20 -23.20
CA GLN A 315 -3.60 -4.45 -23.73
C GLN A 315 -3.79 -4.69 -25.24
N GLU A 316 -2.71 -4.71 -26.02
CA GLU A 316 -2.69 -5.03 -27.45
C GLU A 316 -3.17 -6.46 -27.75
N ALA A 317 -2.85 -7.41 -26.86
CA ALA A 317 -3.30 -8.80 -26.94
C ALA A 317 -4.78 -8.99 -26.54
N GLY A 318 -5.46 -7.94 -26.09
CA GLY A 318 -6.88 -7.95 -25.72
C GLY A 318 -7.15 -8.23 -24.25
N ILE A 319 -6.18 -8.01 -23.36
CA ILE A 319 -6.39 -8.00 -21.91
C ILE A 319 -6.84 -6.58 -21.50
N PRO A 320 -8.12 -6.35 -21.17
CA PRO A 320 -8.66 -5.00 -21.00
C PRO A 320 -8.25 -4.34 -19.68
N VAL A 321 -7.90 -5.11 -18.65
CA VAL A 321 -7.48 -4.58 -17.34
C VAL A 321 -6.05 -4.97 -17.08
N THR A 322 -5.16 -3.99 -16.91
CA THR A 322 -3.74 -4.23 -16.62
C THR A 322 -3.27 -3.38 -15.45
N TYR A 323 -2.60 -4.05 -14.50
CA TYR A 323 -1.98 -3.44 -13.33
C TYR A 323 -0.48 -3.63 -13.45
N GLY A 324 0.30 -2.56 -13.23
CA GLY A 324 1.75 -2.57 -13.40
C GLY A 324 2.49 -1.81 -12.30
N TYR A 325 3.53 -2.44 -11.77
CA TYR A 325 4.52 -1.83 -10.90
C TYR A 325 5.69 -1.28 -11.72
N LEU A 326 6.26 -0.16 -11.29
CA LEU A 326 7.47 0.44 -11.84
C LEU A 326 8.45 0.69 -10.70
N SER A 327 9.70 0.23 -10.85
CA SER A 327 10.77 0.50 -9.89
C SER A 327 11.01 1.99 -9.74
N ASP A 328 11.59 2.38 -8.60
CA ASP A 328 11.95 3.77 -8.33
C ASP A 328 12.97 4.28 -9.35
N ALA A 329 13.26 5.58 -9.28
CA ALA A 329 14.27 6.20 -10.15
C ALA A 329 15.47 6.72 -9.35
N HIS A 330 15.40 6.66 -8.02
CA HIS A 330 16.39 7.24 -7.13
C HIS A 330 17.52 6.24 -6.78
N ASP A 331 17.31 4.95 -7.03
CA ASP A 331 18.32 3.91 -6.95
C ASP A 331 19.02 3.65 -8.29
N ARG A 332 20.25 3.12 -8.18
CA ARG A 332 21.11 2.80 -9.31
C ARG A 332 20.76 1.44 -9.89
N HIS A 333 19.58 1.29 -10.48
CA HIS A 333 19.16 0.00 -11.03
C HIS A 333 20.03 -0.46 -12.22
N PRO A 334 20.38 -1.75 -12.32
CA PRO A 334 20.16 -2.83 -11.34
C PRO A 334 21.37 -3.04 -10.40
N SER A 335 22.31 -2.08 -10.38
CA SER A 335 23.61 -2.20 -9.72
C SER A 335 23.60 -1.92 -8.21
N GLY A 336 22.54 -1.27 -7.71
CA GLY A 336 22.37 -0.88 -6.31
C GLY A 336 23.14 0.39 -5.91
N GLY A 337 22.70 0.97 -4.80
CA GLY A 337 23.16 2.28 -4.29
C GLY A 337 22.21 3.40 -4.67
N ALA A 338 22.10 4.41 -3.82
CA ALA A 338 21.17 5.52 -4.02
C ALA A 338 21.81 6.75 -4.68
N TYR A 339 20.97 7.57 -5.30
CA TYR A 339 21.26 8.93 -5.73
C TYR A 339 20.66 9.95 -4.76
N GLY A 340 21.27 11.12 -4.66
CA GLY A 340 20.62 12.29 -4.06
C GLY A 340 19.79 13.07 -5.10
N PRO A 341 18.81 13.89 -4.65
CA PRO A 341 18.01 14.74 -5.53
C PRO A 341 18.86 15.58 -6.49
N GLY A 342 18.59 15.48 -7.79
CA GLY A 342 19.29 16.27 -8.81
C GLY A 342 20.71 15.79 -9.13
N GLU A 343 21.15 14.63 -8.62
CA GLU A 343 22.34 13.98 -9.14
C GLU A 343 22.12 13.54 -10.59
N ALA A 344 23.17 13.64 -11.41
CA ALA A 344 23.05 13.42 -12.86
C ALA A 344 22.51 12.04 -13.25
N GLY A 345 22.76 11.01 -12.44
CA GLY A 345 22.24 9.66 -12.68
C GLY A 345 20.75 9.54 -12.42
N TYR A 346 20.24 10.18 -11.36
CA TYR A 346 18.80 10.23 -11.06
C TYR A 346 18.04 11.01 -12.14
N VAL A 347 18.56 12.19 -12.52
CA VAL A 347 17.98 13.00 -13.62
C VAL A 347 17.95 12.20 -14.94
N ALA A 348 18.99 11.39 -15.21
CA ALA A 348 19.02 10.53 -16.38
C ALA A 348 18.01 9.37 -16.31
N ALA A 349 17.82 8.77 -15.13
CA ALA A 349 16.81 7.73 -14.92
C ALA A 349 15.39 8.27 -15.14
N LEU A 350 15.06 9.43 -14.54
CA LEU A 350 13.78 10.11 -14.75
C LEU A 350 13.57 10.49 -16.22
N LYS A 351 14.61 10.94 -16.91
CA LYS A 351 14.53 11.22 -18.35
C LYS A 351 14.23 9.97 -19.19
N SER A 352 14.79 8.82 -18.80
CA SER A 352 14.50 7.53 -19.43
C SER A 352 13.04 7.12 -19.21
N TYR A 353 12.52 7.33 -17.99
CA TYR A 353 11.13 7.06 -17.67
C TYR A 353 10.19 7.98 -18.45
N ASP A 354 10.52 9.27 -18.55
CA ASP A 354 9.79 10.25 -19.36
C ASP A 354 9.67 9.81 -20.84
N ASP A 355 10.79 9.38 -21.45
CA ASP A 355 10.80 8.88 -22.83
C ASP A 355 9.96 7.61 -22.99
N ALA A 356 9.98 6.73 -21.99
CA ALA A 356 9.15 5.53 -21.96
C ALA A 356 7.66 5.88 -21.93
N PHE A 357 7.23 6.87 -21.13
CA PHE A 357 5.83 7.33 -21.11
C PHE A 357 5.41 8.00 -22.42
N GLY A 358 6.25 8.85 -23.00
CA GLY A 358 5.98 9.45 -24.32
C GLY A 358 5.77 8.38 -25.40
N THR A 359 6.59 7.33 -25.36
CA THR A 359 6.48 6.18 -26.26
C THR A 359 5.25 5.33 -25.97
N PHE A 360 4.94 5.07 -24.70
CA PHE A 360 3.79 4.30 -24.26
C PHE A 360 2.47 4.88 -24.79
N PHE A 361 2.22 6.17 -24.56
CA PHE A 361 0.99 6.82 -25.04
C PHE A 361 0.92 6.83 -26.57
N THR A 362 2.05 7.06 -27.26
CA THR A 362 2.13 7.00 -28.72
C THR A 362 1.84 5.60 -29.26
N ARG A 363 2.31 4.57 -28.56
CA ARG A 363 2.12 3.16 -28.90
C ARG A 363 0.66 2.75 -28.75
N LEU A 364 0.08 2.93 -27.56
CA LEU A 364 -1.32 2.61 -27.28
C LEU A 364 -2.29 3.28 -28.27
N ALA A 365 -2.03 4.55 -28.63
CA ALA A 365 -2.87 5.29 -29.56
C ALA A 365 -2.91 4.67 -30.97
N LYS A 366 -1.87 3.95 -31.41
CA LYS A 366 -1.85 3.25 -32.72
C LYS A 366 -2.87 2.11 -32.77
N ASP A 367 -3.14 1.49 -31.63
CA ASP A 367 -4.11 0.41 -31.47
C ASP A 367 -5.48 0.91 -30.99
N GLY A 368 -5.68 2.24 -30.99
CA GLY A 368 -6.93 2.87 -30.60
C GLY A 368 -7.19 2.86 -29.09
N ILE A 369 -6.18 2.57 -28.27
CA ILE A 369 -6.23 2.66 -26.81
C ILE A 369 -5.78 4.09 -26.45
N THR A 370 -6.73 4.91 -26.01
CA THR A 370 -6.52 6.35 -25.78
C THR A 370 -7.22 6.78 -24.49
N LYS A 371 -6.97 8.01 -24.05
CA LYS A 371 -7.70 8.63 -22.95
C LYS A 371 -9.23 8.69 -23.13
N ASP A 372 -9.72 8.57 -24.37
CA ASP A 372 -11.16 8.66 -24.66
C ASP A 372 -11.88 7.33 -24.46
N ASN A 373 -11.15 6.22 -24.24
CA ASN A 373 -11.71 4.89 -24.00
C ASN A 373 -10.98 4.07 -22.93
N THR A 374 -10.07 4.70 -22.19
CA THR A 374 -9.23 4.05 -21.19
C THR A 374 -9.26 4.86 -19.90
N LEU A 375 -9.47 4.17 -18.78
CA LEU A 375 -9.24 4.71 -17.45
C LEU A 375 -7.78 4.46 -17.07
N PHE A 376 -6.97 5.51 -17.10
CA PHE A 376 -5.63 5.53 -16.56
C PHE A 376 -5.68 5.97 -15.10
N VAL A 377 -5.08 5.17 -14.23
CA VAL A 377 -4.85 5.51 -12.83
C VAL A 377 -3.36 5.33 -12.56
N VAL A 378 -2.71 6.40 -12.11
CA VAL A 378 -1.27 6.44 -11.89
C VAL A 378 -1.02 7.05 -10.52
N THR A 379 -0.23 6.39 -9.67
CA THR A 379 0.12 6.84 -8.32
C THR A 379 1.50 6.33 -7.93
N SER A 380 2.01 6.77 -6.78
CA SER A 380 3.07 6.08 -6.05
C SER A 380 2.47 5.14 -5.00
N ASP A 381 3.19 4.11 -4.58
CA ASP A 381 2.92 3.35 -3.36
C ASP A 381 3.19 4.20 -2.13
N GLU A 382 4.34 4.83 -2.04
CA GLU A 382 4.68 5.79 -1.00
C GLU A 382 5.56 6.89 -1.57
N ASN A 383 5.95 7.82 -0.69
CA ASN A 383 7.13 8.62 -0.91
C ASN A 383 8.19 8.24 0.16
N ASP A 384 9.38 8.81 0.01
CA ASP A 384 10.54 8.63 0.86
C ASP A 384 11.03 9.92 1.50
N HIS A 385 11.78 9.70 2.56
CA HIS A 385 12.66 10.68 3.16
C HIS A 385 14.10 10.51 2.66
N PHE A 386 14.63 11.54 2.00
CA PHE A 386 16.04 11.58 1.63
C PHE A 386 16.95 11.84 2.84
N ALA A 387 17.70 10.83 3.26
CA ALA A 387 18.73 10.90 4.30
C ALA A 387 20.09 11.31 3.70
N GLY A 388 20.46 12.59 3.83
CA GLY A 388 21.70 13.11 3.24
C GLY A 388 22.12 14.50 3.70
N GLY A 389 23.37 14.84 3.40
CA GLY A 389 23.92 16.17 3.61
C GLY A 389 23.35 17.22 2.64
N PRO A 390 23.75 18.50 2.79
CA PRO A 390 23.33 19.54 1.86
C PRO A 390 23.90 19.31 0.45
N ALA A 391 23.10 19.62 -0.56
CA ALA A 391 23.50 19.54 -1.96
C ALA A 391 24.62 20.55 -2.31
N SER A 392 25.51 20.15 -3.23
CA SER A 392 26.63 20.96 -3.73
C SER A 392 26.71 20.93 -5.27
N PRO A 393 27.04 22.05 -5.94
CA PRO A 393 27.21 23.39 -5.36
C PRO A 393 25.88 23.94 -4.82
N ALA A 394 25.96 24.86 -3.86
CA ALA A 394 24.76 25.48 -3.30
C ALA A 394 23.90 26.11 -4.41
N GLY A 395 22.61 25.79 -4.44
CA GLY A 395 21.68 26.25 -5.47
C GLY A 395 21.75 25.45 -6.78
N CYS A 396 22.39 24.29 -6.81
CA CYS A 396 22.22 23.32 -7.88
C CYS A 396 20.73 22.97 -8.06
N ASP A 397 20.33 22.71 -9.30
CA ASP A 397 18.94 22.45 -9.69
C ASP A 397 18.75 21.08 -10.37
N GLY A 398 19.84 20.31 -10.53
CA GLY A 398 19.87 19.02 -11.22
C GLY A 398 19.77 19.11 -12.74
N ILE A 399 19.09 20.13 -13.27
CA ILE A 399 18.81 20.29 -14.71
C ILE A 399 19.92 21.05 -15.43
N HIS A 400 20.29 22.23 -14.94
CA HIS A 400 21.35 23.07 -15.53
C HIS A 400 22.67 22.88 -14.79
N VAL A 401 22.60 22.69 -13.47
CA VAL A 401 23.73 22.45 -12.60
C VAL A 401 23.45 21.18 -11.80
N PRO A 402 24.13 20.07 -12.11
CA PRO A 402 23.98 18.82 -11.38
C PRO A 402 24.29 19.01 -9.89
N CYS A 403 23.49 18.40 -9.04
CA CYS A 403 23.77 18.31 -7.62
C CYS A 403 24.75 17.16 -7.35
N THR A 404 25.48 17.28 -6.24
CA THR A 404 26.35 16.26 -5.66
C THR A 404 26.26 16.33 -4.14
N TYR A 405 26.49 15.20 -3.47
CA TYR A 405 26.35 15.08 -2.02
C TYR A 405 27.63 14.49 -1.43
N SER A 406 28.26 15.20 -0.48
CA SER A 406 29.49 14.72 0.17
C SER A 406 29.23 13.59 1.18
N THR A 407 28.01 13.50 1.67
CA THR A 407 27.53 12.46 2.59
C THR A 407 26.08 12.18 2.23
N ILE A 408 25.78 10.91 2.04
CA ILE A 408 24.48 10.38 1.62
C ILE A 408 24.30 9.06 2.33
N GLY A 409 23.08 8.74 2.76
CA GLY A 409 22.73 7.45 3.32
C GLY A 409 21.84 7.50 4.56
N GLU A 410 21.00 6.50 4.75
CA GLU A 410 20.26 6.25 5.98
C GLU A 410 21.21 6.16 7.18
N VAL A 411 20.71 6.53 8.36
CA VAL A 411 21.43 6.47 9.61
C VAL A 411 21.08 5.16 10.31
N ASN A 412 21.89 4.12 10.05
CA ASN A 412 21.71 2.83 10.69
C ASN A 412 21.94 2.89 12.19
N ALA A 413 20.90 2.54 12.96
CA ALA A 413 20.91 2.49 14.41
C ALA A 413 20.73 1.05 14.94
N ASN A 414 21.78 0.51 15.57
CA ASN A 414 21.71 -0.77 16.28
C ASN A 414 21.02 -0.59 17.64
N VAL A 415 19.69 -0.75 17.67
CA VAL A 415 18.87 -0.53 18.87
C VAL A 415 19.25 -1.47 20.01
N ALA A 416 19.65 -2.72 19.73
CA ALA A 416 20.09 -3.66 20.76
C ALA A 416 21.37 -3.18 21.46
N GLY A 417 22.31 -2.61 20.70
CA GLY A 417 23.53 -2.04 21.26
C GLY A 417 23.27 -0.77 22.06
N LEU A 418 22.38 0.11 21.59
CA LEU A 418 22.00 1.33 22.28
C LEU A 418 21.24 1.04 23.59
N LEU A 419 20.28 0.12 23.57
CA LEU A 419 19.56 -0.35 24.76
C LEU A 419 20.50 -0.94 25.81
N ALA A 420 21.43 -1.79 25.40
CA ALA A 420 22.37 -2.41 26.33
C ALA A 420 23.36 -1.39 26.94
N THR A 421 23.81 -0.40 26.16
CA THR A 421 24.87 0.54 26.59
C THR A 421 24.34 1.80 27.28
N GLN A 422 23.22 2.36 26.82
CA GLN A 422 22.63 3.57 27.40
C GLN A 422 21.68 3.25 28.54
N GLN A 423 20.91 2.17 28.42
CA GLN A 423 19.81 1.84 29.35
C GLN A 423 20.07 0.57 30.18
N GLY A 424 21.14 -0.19 29.90
CA GLY A 424 21.45 -1.43 30.61
C GLY A 424 20.44 -2.56 30.39
N VAL A 425 19.65 -2.48 29.32
CA VAL A 425 18.61 -3.46 29.01
C VAL A 425 19.23 -4.78 28.51
N THR A 426 18.81 -5.89 29.14
CA THR A 426 19.22 -7.25 28.74
C THR A 426 18.04 -8.13 28.31
N THR A 427 16.83 -7.56 28.27
CA THR A 427 15.61 -8.27 27.83
C THR A 427 15.83 -8.81 26.41
N PRO A 428 15.63 -10.12 26.15
CA PRO A 428 15.74 -10.66 24.81
C PRO A 428 14.59 -10.23 23.89
N PHE A 429 14.92 -9.77 22.69
CA PHE A 429 13.94 -9.36 21.68
C PHE A 429 14.51 -9.55 20.26
N LYS A 430 13.63 -9.41 19.27
CA LYS A 430 13.95 -9.20 17.86
C LYS A 430 13.20 -7.97 17.35
N VAL A 431 13.65 -7.45 16.22
CA VAL A 431 12.95 -6.37 15.50
C VAL A 431 12.72 -6.78 14.06
N HIS A 432 11.58 -6.36 13.51
CA HIS A 432 11.54 -6.04 12.09
C HIS A 432 12.35 -4.75 11.91
N ALA A 433 13.43 -4.80 11.13
CA ALA A 433 14.31 -3.65 10.94
C ALA A 433 13.67 -2.69 9.93
N ASP A 434 13.55 -1.43 10.31
CA ASP A 434 12.76 -0.43 9.58
C ASP A 434 13.06 0.98 10.09
N SER A 435 12.58 2.02 9.42
CA SER A 435 12.50 3.38 9.99
C SER A 435 11.44 3.44 11.11
N ALA A 436 10.36 2.66 10.96
CA ALA A 436 9.36 2.41 11.99
C ALA A 436 9.44 0.96 12.53
N PRO A 437 10.50 0.59 13.28
CA PRO A 437 10.75 -0.79 13.67
C PRO A 437 9.64 -1.39 14.53
N ASN A 438 9.26 -2.63 14.22
CA ASN A 438 8.34 -3.41 15.05
C ASN A 438 9.14 -4.30 16.02
N PHE A 439 8.87 -4.16 17.32
CA PHE A 439 9.58 -4.88 18.39
C PHE A 439 8.82 -6.14 18.80
N TYR A 440 9.54 -7.25 18.92
CA TYR A 440 9.01 -8.55 19.35
C TYR A 440 9.81 -9.05 20.55
N LEU A 441 9.27 -8.83 21.75
CA LEU A 441 9.89 -9.30 23.00
C LEU A 441 9.69 -10.81 23.13
N ASN A 442 10.76 -11.52 23.48
CA ASN A 442 10.66 -12.97 23.68
C ASN A 442 9.68 -13.30 24.82
N GLY A 443 8.84 -14.30 24.59
CA GLY A 443 7.77 -14.72 25.48
C GLY A 443 6.42 -14.05 25.20
N ASN A 444 6.36 -13.14 24.21
CA ASN A 444 5.17 -12.35 23.88
C ASN A 444 4.45 -11.81 25.14
N PRO A 445 5.17 -11.04 25.99
CA PRO A 445 4.58 -10.54 27.23
C PRO A 445 3.39 -9.63 26.96
N ALA A 446 2.43 -9.61 27.88
CA ALA A 446 1.31 -8.67 27.81
C ALA A 446 1.82 -7.23 27.76
N ARG A 447 1.09 -6.36 27.05
CA ARG A 447 1.45 -4.94 26.88
C ARG A 447 1.61 -4.17 28.18
N ASP A 448 0.87 -4.54 29.23
CA ASP A 448 0.90 -3.93 30.55
C ASP A 448 1.83 -4.67 31.53
N ALA A 449 2.55 -5.70 31.08
CA ALA A 449 3.55 -6.36 31.89
C ALA A 449 4.73 -5.41 32.15
N THR A 450 5.28 -5.45 33.37
CA THR A 450 6.42 -4.61 33.78
C THR A 450 7.59 -4.70 32.80
N VAL A 451 7.91 -5.91 32.30
CA VAL A 451 9.00 -6.10 31.32
C VAL A 451 8.76 -5.36 30.00
N THR A 452 7.51 -5.26 29.55
CA THR A 452 7.14 -4.53 28.34
C THR A 452 7.25 -3.04 28.57
N ARG A 453 6.67 -2.56 29.67
CA ARG A 453 6.67 -1.14 30.06
C ARG A 453 8.08 -0.60 30.27
N ASP A 454 8.92 -1.33 30.99
CA ASP A 454 10.32 -0.97 31.21
C ASP A 454 11.11 -0.91 29.89
N PHE A 455 10.82 -1.82 28.95
CA PHE A 455 11.47 -1.87 27.64
C PHE A 455 11.03 -0.71 26.74
N GLU A 456 9.74 -0.36 26.73
CA GLU A 456 9.21 0.78 25.98
C GLU A 456 9.83 2.10 26.50
N HIS A 457 9.90 2.30 27.82
CA HIS A 457 10.56 3.46 28.43
C HIS A 457 12.04 3.54 28.08
N ALA A 458 12.75 2.41 28.13
CA ALA A 458 14.15 2.36 27.75
C ALA A 458 14.35 2.69 26.26
N THR A 459 13.45 2.22 25.40
CA THR A 459 13.48 2.51 23.96
C THR A 459 13.21 3.99 23.68
N ALA A 460 12.21 4.58 24.34
CA ALA A 460 11.90 6.01 24.26
C ALA A 460 13.04 6.91 24.77
N ALA A 461 13.83 6.43 25.72
CA ALA A 461 14.97 7.16 26.27
C ALA A 461 16.24 7.11 25.41
N LEU A 462 16.25 6.34 24.31
CA LEU A 462 17.43 6.23 23.44
C LEU A 462 17.71 7.53 22.72
N THR A 463 18.97 7.94 22.75
CA THR A 463 19.45 9.12 22.03
C THR A 463 20.59 8.78 21.09
N ALA A 464 20.71 9.53 19.99
CA ALA A 464 21.84 9.46 19.09
C ALA A 464 22.16 10.85 18.53
N THR A 465 23.44 11.05 18.21
CA THR A 465 23.86 12.21 17.42
C THR A 465 23.56 11.94 15.97
N ASN A 466 22.64 12.70 15.39
CA ASN A 466 22.33 12.63 13.97
C ASN A 466 23.54 13.18 13.17
N PRO A 467 24.11 12.40 12.23
CA PRO A 467 25.32 12.77 11.50
C PRO A 467 25.14 13.96 10.54
N TYR A 468 23.91 14.25 10.11
CA TYR A 468 23.59 15.36 9.20
C TYR A 468 23.38 16.68 9.94
N THR A 469 22.75 16.62 11.12
CA THR A 469 22.44 17.84 11.90
C THR A 469 23.44 18.13 13.01
N GLY A 470 24.21 17.12 13.43
CA GLY A 470 25.13 17.18 14.58
C GLY A 470 24.41 17.28 15.94
N GLN A 471 23.08 17.14 15.97
CA GLN A 471 22.29 17.25 17.19
C GLN A 471 22.13 15.87 17.86
N ASN A 472 22.33 15.80 19.18
CA ASN A 472 22.01 14.61 19.96
C ASN A 472 20.57 14.70 20.48
N LYS A 473 19.68 13.85 19.96
CA LYS A 473 18.25 13.83 20.26
C LYS A 473 17.74 12.41 20.46
N GLN A 474 16.49 12.29 20.92
CA GLN A 474 15.79 11.01 20.91
C GLN A 474 15.69 10.47 19.49
N ILE A 475 15.84 9.16 19.34
CA ILE A 475 15.74 8.48 18.04
C ILE A 475 14.27 8.32 17.62
N PHE A 476 13.38 8.10 18.58
CA PHE A 476 11.96 7.83 18.32
C PHE A 476 11.09 9.04 18.59
N SER A 477 10.18 9.32 17.65
CA SER A 477 9.19 10.40 17.73
C SER A 477 7.84 9.92 18.27
N TYR A 478 7.44 8.69 17.91
CA TYR A 478 6.14 8.13 18.29
C TYR A 478 6.23 6.64 18.64
N PHE A 479 5.24 6.18 19.41
CA PHE A 479 5.10 4.78 19.79
C PHE A 479 3.64 4.32 19.69
N ALA A 480 3.45 3.12 19.13
CA ALA A 480 2.17 2.44 19.05
C ALA A 480 2.24 1.06 19.72
N ASP A 481 1.54 0.88 20.83
CA ASP A 481 1.28 -0.44 21.41
C ASP A 481 0.15 -1.17 20.65
N PRO A 482 -0.22 -2.42 21.00
CA PRO A 482 -1.26 -3.14 20.27
C PRO A 482 -2.65 -2.49 20.27
N VAL A 483 -2.95 -1.59 21.22
CA VAL A 483 -4.19 -0.80 21.15
C VAL A 483 -4.08 0.30 20.12
N GLU A 484 -2.98 1.05 20.09
CA GLU A 484 -2.79 2.08 19.06
C GLU A 484 -2.64 1.49 17.67
N MET A 485 -1.86 0.42 17.51
CA MET A 485 -1.70 -0.28 16.23
C MET A 485 -3.04 -0.74 15.65
N LYS A 486 -3.99 -1.17 16.51
CA LYS A 486 -5.34 -1.49 16.06
C LYS A 486 -6.10 -0.26 15.54
N LEU A 487 -5.91 0.91 16.14
CA LEU A 487 -6.53 2.15 15.66
C LEU A 487 -5.99 2.55 14.29
N LEU A 488 -4.71 2.29 14.04
CA LEU A 488 -3.99 2.60 12.81
C LEU A 488 -4.09 1.51 11.72
N HIS A 489 -4.92 0.48 11.93
CA HIS A 489 -5.10 -0.67 11.02
C HIS A 489 -3.87 -1.58 10.83
N MET A 490 -3.00 -1.65 11.83
CA MET A 490 -1.74 -2.40 11.82
C MET A 490 -1.84 -3.78 12.52
N VAL A 491 -3.05 -4.30 12.73
CA VAL A 491 -3.32 -5.56 13.46
C VAL A 491 -4.19 -6.48 12.61
N THR A 492 -3.62 -7.58 12.12
CA THR A 492 -4.31 -8.51 11.20
C THR A 492 -5.26 -9.46 11.91
N GLY A 493 -5.98 -10.28 11.11
CA GLY A 493 -6.78 -11.39 11.60
C GLY A 493 -6.00 -12.50 12.32
N ASP A 494 -4.67 -12.51 12.23
CA ASP A 494 -3.81 -13.43 13.00
C ASP A 494 -3.08 -12.70 14.14
N PRO A 495 -3.43 -12.96 15.42
CA PRO A 495 -2.79 -12.31 16.56
C PRO A 495 -1.29 -12.62 16.69
N HIS A 496 -0.77 -13.69 16.06
CA HIS A 496 0.66 -14.00 16.13
C HIS A 496 1.52 -12.99 15.36
N ARG A 497 0.96 -12.25 14.39
CA ARG A 497 1.68 -11.25 13.59
C ARG A 497 1.77 -9.88 14.28
N THR A 498 1.03 -9.67 15.36
CA THR A 498 1.01 -8.39 16.07
C THR A 498 2.30 -8.22 16.87
N PRO A 499 3.11 -7.18 16.62
CA PRO A 499 4.32 -6.93 17.42
C PRO A 499 3.98 -6.54 18.86
N THR A 500 4.97 -6.56 19.74
CA THR A 500 4.80 -6.08 21.11
C THR A 500 4.50 -4.58 21.12
N PHE A 501 5.21 -3.80 20.30
CA PHE A 501 4.91 -2.40 19.99
C PHE A 501 5.71 -1.99 18.73
N THR A 502 5.35 -0.85 18.17
CA THR A 502 6.04 -0.19 17.05
C THR A 502 6.59 1.15 17.51
N GLY A 503 7.84 1.45 17.20
CA GLY A 503 8.39 2.81 17.32
C GLY A 503 8.48 3.44 15.94
N PHE A 504 8.23 4.75 15.85
CA PHE A 504 8.45 5.55 14.64
C PHE A 504 9.66 6.45 14.89
N ALA A 505 10.71 6.29 14.12
CA ALA A 505 11.97 6.99 14.31
C ALA A 505 11.89 8.44 13.78
N ASP A 506 13.00 9.15 13.93
CA ASP A 506 13.34 10.28 13.08
C ASP A 506 13.62 9.73 11.66
N PRO A 507 13.02 10.29 10.59
CA PRO A 507 13.09 9.72 9.24
C PRO A 507 14.50 9.52 8.65
N ASP A 508 15.53 10.15 9.20
CA ASP A 508 16.92 9.86 8.81
C ASP A 508 17.37 8.44 9.20
N TYR A 509 16.70 7.79 10.16
CA TYR A 509 17.16 6.55 10.78
C TYR A 509 16.53 5.30 10.18
N PHE A 510 17.36 4.28 10.00
CA PHE A 510 16.92 2.90 9.81
C PHE A 510 17.37 2.05 11.01
N VAL A 511 16.42 1.45 11.72
CA VAL A 511 16.65 0.85 13.03
C VAL A 511 16.67 -0.67 12.93
N PHE A 512 17.76 -1.28 13.40
CA PHE A 512 17.95 -2.75 13.39
C PHE A 512 18.46 -3.27 14.73
N ALA A 513 18.43 -4.60 14.93
CA ALA A 513 18.97 -5.25 16.13
C ALA A 513 20.18 -6.14 15.80
N GLY A 514 21.37 -5.69 16.22
CA GLY A 514 22.64 -6.40 16.08
C GLY A 514 23.23 -6.85 17.42
N ALA A 515 24.55 -6.67 17.60
CA ALA A 515 25.23 -7.01 18.84
C ALA A 515 24.75 -6.11 20.01
N PRO A 516 24.57 -6.64 21.23
CA PRO A 516 24.07 -5.89 22.38
C PRO A 516 25.18 -5.07 23.07
N ASN A 517 25.95 -4.32 22.28
CA ASN A 517 26.94 -3.35 22.75
C ASN A 517 27.28 -2.38 21.61
N CYS A 518 27.93 -1.27 21.95
CA CYS A 518 28.48 -0.30 21.00
C CYS A 518 30.01 -0.36 20.93
N ALA A 519 30.59 -1.57 20.97
CA ALA A 519 32.03 -1.73 20.73
C ALA A 519 32.40 -1.35 19.28
N SER A 520 31.51 -1.67 18.34
CA SER A 520 31.40 -0.97 17.06
C SER A 520 30.39 0.18 17.21
N PRO A 521 30.53 1.29 16.47
CA PRO A 521 29.56 2.38 16.53
C PRO A 521 28.14 1.85 16.30
N CYS A 522 27.24 2.13 17.24
CA CYS A 522 25.84 1.75 17.11
C CYS A 522 25.07 2.62 16.13
N VAL A 523 25.66 3.73 15.69
CA VAL A 523 25.06 4.69 14.76
C VAL A 523 26.07 4.94 13.65
N THR A 524 25.70 4.64 12.41
CA THR A 524 26.56 4.78 11.22
C THR A 524 25.74 5.14 10.00
N VAL A 525 26.25 6.02 9.16
CA VAL A 525 25.65 6.30 7.83
C VAL A 525 25.91 5.10 6.90
N GLN A 526 24.88 4.62 6.21
CA GLN A 526 24.99 3.62 5.13
C GLN A 526 24.76 4.25 3.77
N PRO A 527 25.81 4.57 3.00
CA PRO A 527 25.65 5.26 1.71
C PRO A 527 25.01 4.42 0.60
N GLY A 528 24.70 3.15 0.87
CA GLY A 528 24.02 2.27 -0.08
C GLY A 528 22.51 2.50 -0.17
N PHE A 529 21.90 3.07 0.87
CA PHE A 529 20.46 3.30 0.99
C PHE A 529 20.30 4.73 1.48
N ALA A 530 19.62 5.62 0.75
CA ALA A 530 19.53 7.03 1.14
C ALA A 530 18.10 7.56 1.21
N TRP A 531 17.14 6.68 1.01
CA TRP A 531 15.73 6.99 0.94
C TRP A 531 15.00 6.04 1.87
N ASN A 532 14.44 6.62 2.93
CA ASN A 532 13.77 5.88 3.99
C ASN A 532 12.27 6.12 3.89
N HIS A 533 11.49 5.05 4.00
CA HIS A 533 10.04 5.10 4.14
C HIS A 533 9.60 4.32 5.38
N GLY A 534 8.33 4.52 5.71
CA GLY A 534 7.60 3.82 6.76
C GLY A 534 7.21 4.70 7.94
N ASP A 535 8.02 5.69 8.28
CA ASP A 535 7.76 6.59 9.38
C ASP A 535 6.46 7.39 9.24
N PHE A 536 5.98 7.89 10.38
CA PHE A 536 4.87 8.85 10.44
C PHE A 536 5.38 10.26 10.14
N SER A 537 5.58 10.56 8.84
CA SER A 537 6.13 11.82 8.36
C SER A 537 5.44 12.28 7.06
N PRO A 538 5.11 13.58 6.90
CA PRO A 538 4.42 14.05 5.70
C PRO A 538 5.15 13.87 4.37
N ASP A 539 6.49 13.91 4.37
CA ASP A 539 7.29 13.65 3.17
C ASP A 539 7.19 12.20 2.69
N ILE A 540 6.90 11.25 3.60
CA ILE A 540 6.67 9.84 3.32
C ILE A 540 5.19 9.56 3.03
N ASN A 541 4.29 10.03 3.90
CA ASN A 541 2.88 9.59 3.87
C ASN A 541 1.95 10.45 2.99
N VAL A 542 2.43 11.57 2.43
CA VAL A 542 1.64 12.41 1.51
C VAL A 542 2.16 12.24 0.10
N THR A 543 1.41 11.52 -0.73
CA THR A 543 1.71 11.25 -2.13
C THR A 543 0.68 11.91 -3.06
N TRP A 544 0.51 11.39 -4.26
CA TRP A 544 -0.34 11.95 -5.30
C TRP A 544 -1.13 10.86 -6.04
N LEU A 545 -2.32 11.21 -6.53
CA LEU A 545 -3.16 10.33 -7.36
C LEU A 545 -3.47 11.00 -8.69
N GLY A 546 -3.01 10.40 -9.79
CA GLY A 546 -3.31 10.77 -11.16
C GLY A 546 -4.44 9.92 -11.74
N MET A 547 -5.49 10.56 -12.28
CA MET A 547 -6.58 9.88 -12.98
C MET A 547 -6.90 10.58 -14.31
N VAL A 548 -6.98 9.81 -15.39
CA VAL A 548 -7.36 10.28 -16.73
C VAL A 548 -8.27 9.25 -17.37
N GLY A 549 -9.38 9.68 -17.97
CA GLY A 549 -10.25 8.78 -18.72
C GLY A 549 -11.69 9.27 -18.78
N PRO A 550 -12.57 8.51 -19.46
CA PRO A 550 -13.98 8.85 -19.51
C PRO A 550 -14.58 8.96 -18.11
N GLY A 551 -15.20 10.11 -17.83
CA GLY A 551 -15.87 10.39 -16.56
C GLY A 551 -14.99 10.90 -15.44
N ILE A 552 -13.70 11.13 -15.66
CA ILE A 552 -12.85 11.88 -14.75
C ILE A 552 -12.94 13.36 -15.07
N LYS A 553 -13.08 14.21 -14.05
CA LYS A 553 -13.03 15.67 -14.22
C LYS A 553 -11.64 16.11 -14.65
N HIS A 554 -11.59 17.10 -15.54
CA HIS A 554 -10.35 17.79 -15.89
C HIS A 554 -10.10 18.96 -14.92
N LEU A 555 -9.45 18.67 -13.79
CA LEU A 555 -9.08 19.68 -12.79
C LEU A 555 -7.63 20.17 -12.94
N GLY A 556 -6.81 19.47 -13.75
CA GLY A 556 -5.38 19.70 -13.77
C GLY A 556 -4.76 19.26 -12.45
N VAL A 557 -3.86 20.07 -11.90
CA VAL A 557 -3.34 19.84 -10.54
C VAL A 557 -4.34 20.37 -9.52
N THR A 558 -4.70 19.56 -8.53
CA THR A 558 -5.49 19.98 -7.37
C THR A 558 -4.88 19.43 -6.09
N ASN A 559 -5.26 20.03 -4.96
CA ASN A 559 -4.96 19.53 -3.61
C ASN A 559 -6.20 19.57 -2.72
N SER A 560 -7.38 19.70 -3.33
CA SER A 560 -8.63 19.98 -2.63
C SER A 560 -9.29 18.74 -2.04
N VAL A 561 -8.90 17.55 -2.48
CA VAL A 561 -9.51 16.28 -2.06
C VAL A 561 -8.55 15.60 -1.12
N TRP A 562 -8.96 15.34 0.12
CA TRP A 562 -8.18 14.47 1.00
C TRP A 562 -8.60 13.04 0.72
N SER A 563 -7.65 12.21 0.31
CA SER A 563 -7.85 10.79 0.00
C SER A 563 -6.65 9.96 0.45
N ASP A 564 -6.82 8.64 0.53
CA ASP A 564 -5.73 7.68 0.70
C ASP A 564 -5.91 6.47 -0.22
N HIS A 565 -4.93 5.57 -0.25
CA HIS A 565 -4.91 4.40 -1.13
C HIS A 565 -6.19 3.55 -1.11
N THR A 566 -6.89 3.49 0.02
CA THR A 566 -8.13 2.70 0.09
C THR A 566 -9.24 3.25 -0.84
N ASP A 567 -9.16 4.52 -1.22
CA ASP A 567 -10.14 5.20 -2.08
C ASP A 567 -9.95 4.89 -3.58
N ILE A 568 -8.79 4.36 -3.98
CA ILE A 568 -8.45 4.09 -5.39
C ILE A 568 -9.40 3.03 -5.96
N ARG A 569 -9.43 1.83 -5.37
CA ARG A 569 -10.25 0.71 -5.85
C ARG A 569 -11.74 1.03 -5.98
N PRO A 570 -12.44 1.55 -4.94
CA PRO A 570 -13.87 1.85 -5.07
C PRO A 570 -14.13 2.95 -6.12
N THR A 571 -13.19 3.87 -6.34
CA THR A 571 -13.29 4.87 -7.43
C THR A 571 -13.22 4.21 -8.80
N ILE A 572 -12.25 3.30 -9.02
CA ILE A 572 -12.13 2.54 -10.27
C ILE A 572 -13.40 1.72 -10.52
N LEU A 573 -13.82 0.91 -9.54
CA LEU A 573 -14.99 0.03 -9.67
C LEU A 573 -16.28 0.82 -9.91
N SER A 574 -16.45 1.98 -9.28
CA SER A 574 -17.58 2.87 -9.53
C SER A 574 -17.63 3.36 -10.98
N LEU A 575 -16.48 3.66 -11.61
CA LEU A 575 -16.40 4.15 -12.99
C LEU A 575 -16.66 3.03 -14.00
N VAL A 576 -16.15 1.83 -13.74
CA VAL A 576 -16.35 0.67 -14.62
C VAL A 576 -17.65 -0.09 -14.35
N GLY A 577 -18.46 0.36 -13.39
CA GLY A 577 -19.76 -0.24 -13.06
C GLY A 577 -19.66 -1.66 -12.49
N LEU A 578 -18.59 -1.95 -11.76
CA LEU A 578 -18.36 -3.21 -11.06
C LEU A 578 -18.39 -3.00 -9.54
N ALA A 579 -18.42 -4.10 -8.79
CA ALA A 579 -18.37 -4.09 -7.34
C ALA A 579 -17.62 -5.31 -6.83
N ASP A 580 -17.01 -5.19 -5.66
CA ASP A 580 -16.44 -6.32 -4.94
C ASP A 580 -17.49 -7.12 -4.17
N SER A 581 -17.08 -8.31 -3.74
CA SER A 581 -17.85 -9.15 -2.83
C SER A 581 -17.73 -8.71 -1.36
N TYR A 582 -16.93 -7.67 -1.10
CA TYR A 582 -16.68 -7.09 0.21
C TYR A 582 -16.76 -5.56 0.12
N ARG A 583 -16.97 -4.93 1.28
CA ARG A 583 -16.96 -3.47 1.39
C ARG A 583 -15.53 -2.96 1.56
N SER A 584 -15.13 -1.95 0.80
CA SER A 584 -13.86 -1.22 0.97
C SER A 584 -13.80 -0.43 2.28
N ASP A 585 -12.60 -0.13 2.76
CA ASP A 585 -12.39 0.90 3.81
C ASP A 585 -12.28 2.31 3.20
N GLY A 586 -12.09 2.41 1.89
CA GLY A 586 -12.18 3.67 1.16
C GLY A 586 -13.57 3.98 0.63
N ARG A 587 -13.65 5.08 -0.12
CA ARG A 587 -14.87 5.58 -0.78
C ARG A 587 -14.58 5.95 -2.23
N ALA A 588 -15.61 5.91 -3.07
CA ALA A 588 -15.50 6.52 -4.40
C ALA A 588 -15.25 8.04 -4.27
N LEU A 589 -14.23 8.54 -4.97
CA LEU A 589 -13.84 9.95 -4.99
C LEU A 589 -14.76 10.74 -5.92
N SER A 590 -16.00 10.98 -5.46
CA SER A 590 -17.02 11.71 -6.21
C SER A 590 -16.59 13.13 -6.63
N GLU A 591 -15.65 13.70 -5.88
CA GLU A 591 -15.01 14.98 -6.14
C GLU A 591 -14.22 14.97 -7.45
N LEU A 592 -13.68 13.82 -7.85
CA LEU A 592 -12.87 13.63 -9.06
C LEU A 592 -13.69 13.12 -10.26
N ILE A 593 -14.89 12.59 -10.02
CA ILE A 593 -15.77 12.01 -11.05
C ILE A 593 -16.75 13.06 -11.59
N GLU A 594 -17.02 13.04 -12.90
CA GLU A 594 -18.02 13.87 -13.57
C GLU A 594 -19.45 13.55 -13.10
N GLU A 595 -20.30 14.56 -13.01
CA GLU A 595 -21.66 14.43 -12.45
C GLU A 595 -22.54 13.39 -13.15
N ASN A 596 -22.48 13.36 -14.48
CA ASN A 596 -23.21 12.41 -15.32
C ASN A 596 -22.70 10.97 -15.19
N ARG A 597 -21.53 10.77 -14.57
CA ARG A 597 -20.85 9.48 -14.41
C ARG A 597 -20.90 8.93 -12.99
N LEU A 598 -21.26 9.76 -12.02
CA LEU A 598 -21.53 9.30 -10.66
C LEU A 598 -22.68 8.28 -10.63
N PRO A 599 -22.59 7.21 -9.81
CA PRO A 599 -23.74 6.40 -9.44
C PRO A 599 -24.92 7.26 -8.97
N VAL A 600 -26.15 6.84 -9.28
CA VAL A 600 -27.36 7.62 -8.95
C VAL A 600 -27.44 7.96 -7.45
N GLY A 601 -26.97 7.06 -6.58
CA GLY A 601 -26.94 7.26 -5.13
C GLY A 601 -26.05 8.39 -4.66
N LEU A 602 -25.04 8.77 -5.45
CA LEU A 602 -24.07 9.82 -5.15
C LEU A 602 -24.40 11.19 -5.80
N ARG A 603 -25.51 11.30 -6.55
CA ARG A 603 -25.85 12.55 -7.26
C ARG A 603 -26.56 13.59 -6.38
N GLY A 604 -27.18 13.17 -5.28
CA GLY A 604 -27.92 14.04 -4.36
C GLY A 604 -27.07 14.59 -3.21
N HIS A 605 -27.53 15.65 -2.56
CA HIS A 605 -26.98 16.17 -1.29
C HIS A 605 -25.45 16.42 -1.31
N ARG A 606 -24.91 16.96 -2.41
CA ARG A 606 -23.47 17.07 -2.69
C ARG A 606 -22.62 17.61 -1.56
N ASP A 607 -23.04 18.74 -0.97
CA ASP A 607 -22.30 19.35 0.13
C ASP A 607 -22.23 18.41 1.34
N THR A 608 -23.33 17.73 1.65
CA THR A 608 -23.38 16.72 2.72
C THR A 608 -22.56 15.48 2.36
N LEU A 609 -22.60 15.01 1.12
CA LEU A 609 -21.81 13.86 0.66
C LEU A 609 -20.31 14.14 0.76
N SER A 610 -19.86 15.30 0.27
CA SER A 610 -18.43 15.66 0.34
C SER A 610 -17.98 15.86 1.79
N ALA A 611 -18.80 16.50 2.63
CA ALA A 611 -18.52 16.60 4.06
C ALA A 611 -18.48 15.24 4.77
N LEU A 612 -19.37 14.31 4.41
CA LEU A 612 -19.39 12.94 4.93
C LEU A 612 -18.14 12.18 4.53
N GLY A 613 -17.74 12.25 3.27
CA GLY A 613 -16.51 11.66 2.76
C GLY A 613 -15.27 12.22 3.45
N ALA A 614 -15.16 13.53 3.58
CA ALA A 614 -14.04 14.17 4.28
C ALA A 614 -13.97 13.77 5.76
N ALA A 615 -15.10 13.81 6.49
CA ALA A 615 -15.18 13.41 7.89
C ALA A 615 -14.83 11.93 8.08
N TYR A 616 -15.30 11.06 7.19
CA TYR A 616 -14.98 9.64 7.19
C TYR A 616 -13.48 9.40 7.07
N LYS A 617 -12.82 10.04 6.10
CA LYS A 617 -11.39 9.85 5.88
C LYS A 617 -10.55 10.37 7.04
N GLN A 618 -10.90 11.54 7.61
CA GLN A 618 -10.24 12.05 8.80
C GLN A 618 -10.48 11.22 10.06
N LEU A 619 -11.56 10.44 10.10
CA LEU A 619 -11.90 9.55 11.21
C LEU A 619 -11.23 8.17 11.07
N ASN A 620 -11.18 7.62 9.85
CA ASN A 620 -10.84 6.21 9.64
C ASN A 620 -9.38 5.99 9.19
N ALA A 621 -8.80 6.90 8.41
CA ALA A 621 -7.46 6.69 7.86
C ALA A 621 -6.36 6.69 8.93
N SER A 622 -5.32 5.89 8.72
CA SER A 622 -4.17 5.77 9.64
C SER A 622 -3.50 7.12 9.88
N VAL A 623 -3.35 7.93 8.82
CA VAL A 623 -2.79 9.30 8.89
C VAL A 623 -3.85 10.40 8.91
N GLY A 624 -5.13 10.04 9.09
CA GLY A 624 -6.21 11.01 9.33
C GLY A 624 -6.07 11.70 10.70
N ALA A 625 -6.85 12.76 10.93
CA ALA A 625 -6.83 13.49 12.19
C ALA A 625 -7.05 12.60 13.42
N PHE A 626 -7.95 11.60 13.34
CA PHE A 626 -8.16 10.67 14.46
C PHE A 626 -6.91 9.84 14.76
N GLY A 627 -6.34 9.14 13.76
CA GLY A 627 -5.13 8.33 13.92
C GLY A 627 -3.91 9.13 14.37
N THR A 628 -3.73 10.33 13.81
CA THR A 628 -2.67 11.27 14.25
C THR A 628 -2.81 11.62 15.73
N ASN A 629 -4.03 11.98 16.17
CA ASN A 629 -4.27 12.35 17.56
C ASN A 629 -4.06 11.15 18.51
N THR A 630 -4.50 9.96 18.11
CA THR A 630 -4.36 8.76 18.95
C THR A 630 -2.91 8.32 19.05
N LEU A 631 -2.11 8.44 17.99
CA LEU A 631 -0.68 8.14 18.02
C LEU A 631 0.08 9.06 18.99
N VAL A 632 -0.25 10.36 18.98
CA VAL A 632 0.30 11.33 19.97
C VAL A 632 -0.13 10.97 21.40
N ALA A 633 -1.39 10.59 21.60
CA ALA A 633 -1.89 10.16 22.91
C ALA A 633 -1.20 8.86 23.39
N SER A 634 -1.07 7.86 22.51
CA SER A 634 -0.38 6.60 22.76
C SER A 634 1.05 6.86 23.19
N THR A 635 1.79 7.65 22.43
CA THR A 635 3.18 8.05 22.73
C THR A 635 3.29 8.66 24.12
N LYS A 636 2.45 9.63 24.48
CA LYS A 636 2.42 10.24 25.83
C LYS A 636 2.00 9.26 26.93
N GLY A 637 1.14 8.31 26.61
CA GLY A 637 0.70 7.25 27.51
C GLY A 637 1.85 6.29 27.81
N ILE A 638 2.57 5.89 26.78
CA ILE A 638 3.74 5.01 26.85
C ILE A 638 4.86 5.69 27.64
N ASP A 639 5.17 6.95 27.39
CA ASP A 639 6.16 7.73 28.18
C ASP A 639 5.73 7.97 29.64
N GLY A 640 4.45 7.75 29.96
CA GLY A 640 3.89 7.99 31.28
C GLY A 640 4.10 6.84 32.28
N PRO A 641 3.83 7.09 33.57
CA PRO A 641 3.76 6.02 34.58
C PRO A 641 2.57 5.08 34.31
N ASP A 642 2.64 3.85 34.82
CA ASP A 642 1.66 2.77 34.56
C ASP A 642 0.20 3.18 34.75
N ALA A 643 -0.12 3.98 35.78
CA ALA A 643 -1.48 4.45 36.00
C ALA A 643 -1.98 5.37 34.86
N ARG A 644 -1.11 6.22 34.31
CA ARG A 644 -1.42 7.08 33.16
C ARG A 644 -1.51 6.24 31.88
N TYR A 645 -0.60 5.30 31.69
CA TYR A 645 -0.64 4.36 30.57
C TYR A 645 -1.98 3.60 30.54
N ALA A 646 -2.36 2.97 31.65
CA ALA A 646 -3.61 2.23 31.76
C ALA A 646 -4.84 3.11 31.49
N GLN A 647 -4.87 4.34 32.01
CA GLN A 647 -5.95 5.30 31.74
C GLN A 647 -6.01 5.67 30.24
N THR A 648 -4.86 5.96 29.63
CA THR A 648 -4.76 6.35 28.23
C THR A 648 -5.20 5.21 27.33
N MET A 649 -4.71 4.00 27.57
CA MET A 649 -5.08 2.81 26.80
C MET A 649 -6.56 2.45 26.93
N SER A 650 -7.16 2.62 28.12
CA SER A 650 -8.60 2.45 28.29
C SER A 650 -9.41 3.49 27.50
N ALA A 651 -8.95 4.74 27.45
CA ALA A 651 -9.56 5.79 26.66
C ALA A 651 -9.43 5.52 25.15
N LEU A 652 -8.25 5.11 24.69
CA LEU A 652 -8.00 4.73 23.29
C LEU A 652 -8.85 3.53 22.85
N THR A 653 -8.94 2.47 23.66
CA THR A 653 -9.84 1.34 23.38
C THR A 653 -11.30 1.81 23.24
N SER A 654 -11.75 2.71 24.12
CA SER A 654 -13.13 3.21 24.09
C SER A 654 -13.39 4.09 22.86
N LEU A 655 -12.45 4.97 22.51
CA LEU A 655 -12.52 5.80 21.31
C LEU A 655 -12.49 4.94 20.05
N GLY A 656 -11.65 3.91 20.00
CA GLY A 656 -11.59 2.95 18.89
C GLY A 656 -12.91 2.24 18.65
N GLN A 657 -13.55 1.73 19.70
CA GLN A 657 -14.87 1.09 19.56
C GLN A 657 -15.93 2.03 18.99
N LEU A 658 -15.90 3.30 19.38
CA LEU A 658 -16.81 4.32 18.84
C LEU A 658 -16.44 4.70 17.41
N ARG A 659 -15.15 4.82 17.09
CA ARG A 659 -14.63 5.03 15.74
C ARG A 659 -15.13 3.92 14.82
N ASP A 660 -14.89 2.66 15.17
CA ASP A 660 -15.24 1.50 14.34
C ASP A 660 -16.76 1.46 14.07
N LEU A 661 -17.59 1.81 15.06
CA LEU A 661 -19.04 1.91 14.91
C LEU A 661 -19.44 3.01 13.91
N VAL A 662 -18.94 4.24 14.10
CA VAL A 662 -19.31 5.40 13.28
C VAL A 662 -18.74 5.27 11.86
N ALA A 663 -17.45 4.92 11.74
CA ALA A 663 -16.80 4.68 10.46
C ALA A 663 -17.51 3.54 9.70
N GLY A 664 -17.87 2.45 10.38
CA GLY A 664 -18.61 1.34 9.78
C GLY A 664 -20.00 1.73 9.26
N GLN A 665 -20.71 2.66 9.93
CA GLN A 665 -22.00 3.20 9.49
C GLN A 665 -21.84 4.09 8.25
N ILE A 666 -20.86 5.00 8.28
CA ILE A 666 -20.57 5.88 7.15
C ILE A 666 -20.15 5.05 5.92
N ALA A 667 -19.22 4.11 6.11
CA ALA A 667 -18.76 3.21 5.05
C ALA A 667 -19.92 2.43 4.43
N ALA A 668 -20.82 1.86 5.25
CA ALA A 668 -21.99 1.14 4.74
C ALA A 668 -22.90 2.03 3.90
N GLN A 669 -23.11 3.29 4.30
CA GLN A 669 -23.97 4.22 3.55
C GLN A 669 -23.32 4.66 2.23
N LEU A 670 -22.01 4.93 2.24
CA LEU A 670 -21.25 5.30 1.05
C LEU A 670 -21.20 4.13 0.05
N ASP A 671 -20.94 2.91 0.54
CA ASP A 671 -20.92 1.68 -0.25
C ASP A 671 -22.29 1.37 -0.87
N ASP A 672 -23.38 1.43 -0.10
CA ASP A 672 -24.75 1.22 -0.59
C ASP A 672 -25.13 2.23 -1.69
N ALA A 673 -24.78 3.51 -1.49
CA ALA A 673 -25.03 4.57 -2.46
C ALA A 673 -24.16 4.45 -3.73
N THR A 674 -22.98 3.82 -3.62
CA THR A 674 -22.05 3.63 -4.75
C THR A 674 -22.41 2.40 -5.55
N PHE A 675 -22.60 1.24 -4.90
CA PHE A 675 -22.64 -0.07 -5.56
C PHE A 675 -23.98 -0.81 -5.47
N HIS A 676 -24.89 -0.39 -4.59
CA HIS A 676 -26.12 -1.16 -4.29
C HIS A 676 -27.42 -0.38 -4.56
N HIS A 677 -27.34 0.68 -5.36
CA HIS A 677 -28.47 1.54 -5.74
C HIS A 677 -29.17 2.27 -4.57
N GLY A 678 -28.51 2.30 -3.41
CA GLY A 678 -28.88 3.11 -2.27
C GLY A 678 -28.83 4.61 -2.55
N ARG A 679 -29.22 5.40 -1.55
CA ARG A 679 -29.07 6.86 -1.57
C ARG A 679 -28.60 7.33 -0.21
N ILE A 680 -27.79 8.40 -0.23
CA ILE A 680 -27.39 9.08 1.00
C ILE A 680 -28.63 9.56 1.76
N ASN A 681 -28.74 9.12 3.00
CA ASN A 681 -29.76 9.59 3.94
C ASN A 681 -29.22 10.86 4.61
N GLU A 682 -29.54 12.02 4.03
CA GLU A 682 -28.95 13.30 4.45
C GLU A 682 -29.08 13.59 5.96
N PRO A 683 -30.23 13.39 6.64
CA PRO A 683 -30.30 13.54 8.10
C PRO A 683 -29.33 12.62 8.87
N LEU A 684 -29.20 11.36 8.45
CA LEU A 684 -28.26 10.41 9.06
C LEU A 684 -26.81 10.83 8.78
N ALA A 685 -26.48 11.17 7.53
CA ALA A 685 -25.16 11.65 7.15
C ALA A 685 -24.73 12.88 7.97
N ARG A 686 -25.63 13.84 8.21
CA ARG A 686 -25.34 15.00 9.07
C ARG A 686 -25.06 14.62 10.52
N LEU A 687 -25.75 13.60 11.04
CA LEU A 687 -25.48 13.06 12.38
C LEU A 687 -24.12 12.36 12.42
N GLU A 688 -23.83 11.52 11.44
CA GLU A 688 -22.56 10.80 11.33
C GLU A 688 -21.36 11.74 11.19
N ILE A 689 -21.47 12.81 10.40
CA ILE A 689 -20.47 13.89 10.32
C ILE A 689 -20.21 14.47 11.71
N ALA A 690 -21.27 14.85 12.43
CA ALA A 690 -21.12 15.44 13.77
C ALA A 690 -20.51 14.45 14.79
N LEU A 691 -20.82 13.16 14.67
CA LEU A 691 -20.22 12.11 15.50
C LEU A 691 -18.74 11.91 15.17
N ALA A 692 -18.37 11.86 13.89
CA ALA A 692 -16.99 11.76 13.43
C ALA A 692 -16.15 12.95 13.92
N GLU A 693 -16.64 14.18 13.72
CA GLU A 693 -16.01 15.41 14.24
C GLU A 693 -15.89 15.39 15.76
N GLY A 694 -16.92 14.91 16.47
CA GLY A 694 -16.89 14.75 17.92
C GLY A 694 -15.81 13.80 18.41
N LEU A 695 -15.60 12.67 17.70
CA LEU A 695 -14.54 11.71 18.01
C LEU A 695 -13.15 12.27 17.73
N ILE A 696 -12.98 13.01 16.63
CA ILE A 696 -11.71 13.70 16.31
C ILE A 696 -11.39 14.75 17.40
N VAL A 697 -12.38 15.52 17.87
CA VAL A 697 -12.19 16.47 18.97
C VAL A 697 -11.84 15.74 20.28
N ALA A 698 -12.46 14.59 20.54
CA ALA A 698 -12.19 13.79 21.72
C ALA A 698 -10.76 13.20 21.71
N SER A 699 -10.31 12.66 20.57
CA SER A 699 -8.93 12.18 20.42
C SER A 699 -7.92 13.33 20.54
N ALA A 700 -8.20 14.50 19.95
CA ALA A 700 -7.36 15.70 20.12
C ALA A 700 -7.31 16.20 21.58
N ALA A 701 -8.35 15.96 22.38
CA ALA A 701 -8.35 16.27 23.80
C ALA A 701 -7.50 15.28 24.61
N LEU A 702 -7.50 14.00 24.23
CA LEU A 702 -6.65 12.97 24.84
C LEU A 702 -5.16 13.17 24.48
N ALA A 703 -4.89 13.65 23.27
CA ALA A 703 -3.56 13.95 22.76
C ALA A 703 -2.88 15.15 23.43
N ARG A 704 -3.63 16.00 24.15
CA ARG A 704 -3.09 17.19 24.85
C ARG A 704 -2.61 16.82 26.24
#